data_AF-A0A820RTC2-F1
#
_entry.id   AF-A0A820RTC2-F1
#
_cell.length_a   1.000
_cell.length_b   1.000
_cell.length_c   1.000
_cell.angle_alpha   90.00
_cell.angle_beta   90.00
_cell.angle_gamma   90.00
#
_symmetry.space_group_name_H-M   'P 1'
#
loop_
_entity.id
_entity.type
_entity.pdbx_description
1 polymer ?
#
loop_
_entity_poly.entity_id
_entity_poly.type
_entity_poly.pdbx_seq_one_letter_code
_entity_poly.pdbx_strand_id
1 'polypeptide(L)'
;VYQIYSIHSCANRLCKYFQKRKNYSLYIFSPENRVRQKLKCLVIKRSFDHLTLFFIALNCITLTMERPSLSATSFERHFLNITNIIFTILFTIEMMTKVIAHGLICGSDTYLHNRWNIMDGLLVIISIVDLATMSRGTVIPSNHESEGATRIFSMLRVFRLLRTLRPLRVINRAPGLKLVLQTLISSLRPIGHIVIICCTFFIIFGILGIQLFKGKFYYCEGPFAHNVTTRQQCEEMADHHWKNQQYNFDNLGQALLCLFVLSSRDGWVQMMYNGIDAVDVDMQPIRNYNTARLLYFISFLLLVGFFVLNMFVGVVVENFHKCRAEQEREEKETYKAKCALELERRRRRRHELPYYAHFSPWRRRLHHICNSKYFDLIIAAIIALNVLTMSLEFYLMPPALDMALDYCNYIFTIVFLIEAILKIIALGPLKYFKDKWNQIDIIIVILSIAGIIVEKMKNGHILPINPTIIRVMRVLRIARVLKLLKMAKGIRALLNTVIQALPQSLLFFLLFFIYAALGVELFGKLECTDEQPCYGLNKHAHFKNFGMSFLTLFRIATGDNWNGIMKDALRPDHPTHNGKNHFMSVIAPIYFVTFVLMAQFVLVNVVVAVLMKKLDESNRMMADDADIDEEIDRELEAVAHDREYFEKSSLDQQELEFLNNNDTHYFSLKKRFSLPANFIFNSMMTMEKRSEKD
;
A
#
# COMPACT_ATOMS: atom_id res chain seq x y z
N VAL A 1 39.65 56.96 7.08
CA VAL A 1 39.12 57.17 5.70
C VAL A 1 39.75 56.24 4.67
N TYR A 2 41.10 56.15 4.56
CA TYR A 2 41.77 55.24 3.61
C TYR A 2 41.47 53.73 3.81
N GLN A 3 41.34 53.25 5.06
CA GLN A 3 40.92 51.86 5.33
C GLN A 3 39.49 51.56 4.89
N ILE A 4 38.58 52.53 5.01
CA ILE A 4 37.16 52.39 4.60
C ILE A 4 37.06 52.35 3.08
N TYR A 5 37.84 53.16 2.37
CA TYR A 5 37.92 53.13 0.90
C TYR A 5 38.51 51.82 0.36
N SER A 6 39.50 51.24 1.05
CA SER A 6 40.07 49.93 0.71
C SER A 6 39.05 48.80 0.86
N ILE A 7 38.28 48.79 1.96
CA ILE A 7 37.22 47.80 2.21
C ILE A 7 36.09 47.94 1.18
N HIS A 8 35.68 49.16 0.83
CA HIS A 8 34.62 49.41 -0.16
C HIS A 8 35.04 49.05 -1.59
N SER A 9 36.31 49.32 -1.96
CA SER A 9 36.91 48.88 -3.23
C SER A 9 37.04 47.35 -3.32
N CYS A 10 37.41 46.70 -2.22
CA CYS A 10 37.50 45.24 -2.14
C CYS A 10 36.12 44.59 -2.25
N ALA A 11 35.10 45.12 -1.54
CA ALA A 11 33.71 44.67 -1.63
C ALA A 11 33.14 44.81 -3.05
N ASN A 12 33.41 45.94 -3.73
CA ASN A 12 32.98 46.15 -5.12
C ASN A 12 33.69 45.23 -6.14
N ARG A 13 34.98 44.91 -5.92
CA ARG A 13 35.69 43.91 -6.74
C ARG A 13 35.14 42.50 -6.51
N LEU A 14 34.88 42.12 -5.26
CA LEU A 14 34.23 40.86 -4.90
C LEU A 14 32.83 40.76 -5.53
N CYS A 15 32.03 41.83 -5.47
CA CYS A 15 30.70 41.85 -6.07
C CYS A 15 30.75 41.65 -7.59
N LYS A 16 31.61 42.38 -8.32
CA LYS A 16 31.83 42.20 -9.76
C LYS A 16 32.38 40.80 -10.11
N TYR A 17 33.21 40.21 -9.24
CA TYR A 17 33.76 38.86 -9.40
C TYR A 17 32.67 37.78 -9.30
N PHE A 18 31.75 37.89 -8.32
CA PHE A 18 30.60 36.99 -8.20
C PHE A 18 29.57 37.18 -9.32
N GLN A 19 29.37 38.41 -9.80
CA GLN A 19 28.43 38.72 -10.88
C GLN A 19 28.88 38.14 -12.24
N LYS A 20 30.18 38.18 -12.56
CA LYS A 20 30.75 37.54 -13.78
C LYS A 20 30.72 36.01 -13.72
N ARG A 21 30.76 35.42 -12.53
CA ARG A 21 30.77 33.95 -12.31
C ARG A 21 29.41 33.39 -11.90
N LYS A 22 28.32 34.12 -12.15
CA LYS A 22 26.96 33.69 -11.79
C LYS A 22 26.57 32.32 -12.38
N ASN A 23 27.15 31.95 -13.52
CA ASN A 23 26.89 30.66 -14.19
C ASN A 23 27.86 29.53 -13.78
N TYR A 24 28.85 29.80 -12.92
CA TYR A 24 29.82 28.81 -12.46
C TYR A 24 29.25 28.03 -11.27
N SER A 25 29.43 26.71 -11.25
CA SER A 25 29.09 25.93 -10.05
C SER A 25 30.13 26.19 -8.95
N LEU A 26 29.65 26.48 -7.74
CA LEU A 26 30.45 26.88 -6.57
C LEU A 26 31.41 28.07 -6.85
N TYR A 27 31.13 28.88 -7.88
CA TYR A 27 32.02 29.93 -8.37
C TYR A 27 33.42 29.45 -8.84
N ILE A 28 33.63 28.13 -8.94
CA ILE A 28 34.90 27.48 -9.32
C ILE A 28 34.77 26.81 -10.70
N PHE A 29 33.70 26.04 -10.94
CA PHE A 29 33.54 25.23 -12.15
C PHE A 29 32.78 25.99 -13.26
N SER A 30 33.47 26.36 -14.34
CA SER A 30 32.84 26.96 -15.51
C SER A 30 31.83 26.00 -16.19
N PRO A 31 30.82 26.52 -16.91
CA PRO A 31 29.90 25.69 -17.71
C PRO A 31 30.60 24.78 -18.73
N GLU A 32 31.73 25.23 -19.26
CA GLU A 32 32.55 24.52 -20.25
C GLU A 32 33.57 23.56 -19.64
N ASN A 33 33.68 23.50 -18.31
CA ASN A 33 34.63 22.62 -17.65
C ASN A 33 34.28 21.16 -17.95
N ARG A 34 35.25 20.40 -18.49
CA ARG A 34 35.12 18.97 -18.82
C ARG A 34 34.64 18.14 -17.64
N VAL A 35 35.05 18.48 -16.42
CA VAL A 35 34.60 17.79 -15.20
C VAL A 35 33.09 18.00 -14.98
N ARG A 36 32.61 19.25 -15.07
CA ARG A 36 31.18 19.57 -14.91
C ARG A 36 30.33 18.90 -15.98
N GLN A 37 30.79 18.89 -17.23
CA GLN A 37 30.09 18.23 -18.34
C GLN A 37 30.02 16.71 -18.15
N LYS A 38 31.12 16.06 -17.75
CA LYS A 38 31.12 14.62 -17.43
C LYS A 38 30.18 14.28 -16.29
N LEU A 39 30.15 15.08 -15.22
CA LEU A 39 29.25 14.87 -14.08
C LEU A 39 27.77 15.11 -14.45
N LYS A 40 27.47 16.10 -15.29
CA LYS A 40 26.12 16.27 -15.87
C LYS A 40 25.68 15.02 -16.65
N CYS A 41 26.54 14.48 -17.50
CA CYS A 41 26.26 13.24 -18.23
C CYS A 41 26.10 12.03 -17.28
N LEU A 42 26.82 11.98 -16.16
CA LEU A 42 26.70 10.91 -15.17
C LEU A 42 25.35 10.95 -14.45
N VAL A 43 24.92 12.13 -13.98
CA VAL A 43 23.67 12.31 -13.21
C VAL A 43 22.43 11.95 -14.03
N ILE A 44 22.46 12.15 -15.35
CA ILE A 44 21.33 11.86 -16.25
C ILE A 44 21.19 10.35 -16.55
N LYS A 45 22.24 9.55 -16.37
CA LYS A 45 22.18 8.11 -16.68
C LYS A 45 21.27 7.36 -15.71
N ARG A 46 20.36 6.54 -16.24
CA ARG A 46 19.52 5.64 -15.43
C ARG A 46 20.32 4.74 -14.49
N SER A 47 21.51 4.29 -14.88
CA SER A 47 22.37 3.48 -14.02
C SER A 47 22.78 4.18 -12.73
N PHE A 48 22.93 5.52 -12.75
CA PHE A 48 23.21 6.32 -11.56
C PHE A 48 22.02 6.26 -10.58
N ASP A 49 20.79 6.42 -11.08
CA ASP A 49 19.60 6.30 -10.23
C ASP A 49 19.42 4.90 -9.64
N HIS A 50 19.62 3.84 -10.44
CA HIS A 50 19.52 2.46 -9.94
C HIS A 50 20.60 2.15 -8.89
N LEU A 51 21.84 2.61 -9.11
CA LEU A 51 22.93 2.46 -8.14
C LEU A 51 22.62 3.21 -6.83
N THR A 52 22.11 4.44 -6.93
CA THR A 52 21.75 5.21 -5.74
C THR A 52 20.59 4.56 -4.99
N LEU A 53 19.58 4.06 -5.71
CA LEU A 53 18.46 3.33 -5.13
C LEU A 53 18.91 2.05 -4.41
N PHE A 54 19.86 1.32 -4.98
CA PHE A 54 20.47 0.15 -4.35
C PHE A 54 21.15 0.52 -3.03
N PHE A 55 21.94 1.60 -2.98
CA PHE A 55 22.53 2.07 -1.73
C PHE A 55 21.51 2.58 -0.71
N ILE A 56 20.41 3.21 -1.16
CA ILE A 56 19.29 3.56 -0.27
C ILE A 56 18.68 2.30 0.34
N ALA A 57 18.43 1.25 -0.47
CA ALA A 57 17.85 0.00 0.00
C ALA A 57 18.76 -0.70 1.03
N LEU A 58 20.07 -0.80 0.75
CA LEU A 58 21.03 -1.36 1.70
C LEU A 58 21.10 -0.52 3.00
N ASN A 59 21.05 0.81 2.89
CA ASN A 59 21.04 1.68 4.06
C ASN A 59 19.77 1.48 4.91
N CYS A 60 18.60 1.31 4.28
CA CYS A 60 17.37 0.95 4.96
C CYS A 60 17.48 -0.41 5.67
N ILE A 61 18.11 -1.42 5.05
CA ILE A 61 18.35 -2.72 5.70
C ILE A 61 19.21 -2.56 6.96
N THR A 62 20.26 -1.74 6.93
CA THR A 62 21.06 -1.51 8.14
C THR A 62 20.28 -0.80 9.25
N LEU A 63 19.30 0.04 8.90
CA LEU A 63 18.42 0.68 9.86
C LEU A 63 17.49 -0.33 10.55
N THR A 64 16.97 -1.33 9.83
CA THR A 64 16.08 -2.35 10.43
C THR A 64 16.82 -3.34 11.34
N MET A 65 18.12 -3.52 11.11
CA MET A 65 18.98 -4.35 11.97
C MET A 65 19.30 -3.67 13.30
N GLU A 66 19.24 -2.34 13.36
CA GLU A 66 19.58 -1.60 14.56
C GLU A 66 18.49 -1.77 15.63
N ARG A 67 18.90 -2.20 16.83
CA ARG A 67 18.02 -2.38 17.98
C ARG A 67 18.69 -1.92 19.27
N PRO A 68 17.95 -1.36 20.25
CA PRO A 68 18.55 -0.81 21.47
C PRO A 68 19.23 -1.85 22.37
N SER A 69 18.89 -3.13 22.23
CA SER A 69 19.44 -4.24 23.01
C SER A 69 20.81 -4.74 22.54
N LEU A 70 21.37 -4.17 21.46
CA LEU A 70 22.71 -4.52 21.00
C LEU A 70 23.76 -4.07 22.01
N SER A 71 24.59 -5.02 22.47
CA SER A 71 25.73 -4.70 23.32
C SER A 71 26.74 -3.82 22.57
N ALA A 72 27.35 -2.87 23.29
CA ALA A 72 28.28 -1.90 22.70
C ALA A 72 29.52 -2.54 22.06
N THR A 73 29.89 -3.74 22.49
CA THR A 73 31.07 -4.51 22.03
C THR A 73 30.75 -5.56 20.96
N SER A 74 29.48 -5.73 20.59
CA SER A 74 29.10 -6.74 19.59
C SER A 74 29.69 -6.44 18.21
N PHE A 75 30.06 -7.51 17.49
CA PHE A 75 30.46 -7.42 16.08
C PHE A 75 29.39 -6.73 15.23
N GLU A 76 28.11 -7.02 15.49
CA GLU A 76 26.96 -6.38 14.83
C GLU A 76 27.00 -4.85 14.99
N ARG A 77 27.23 -4.32 16.20
CA ARG A 77 27.30 -2.87 16.44
C ARG A 77 28.47 -2.23 15.69
N HIS A 78 29.63 -2.90 15.68
CA HIS A 78 30.80 -2.42 14.95
C HIS A 78 30.55 -2.38 13.43
N PHE A 79 29.97 -3.45 12.88
CA PHE A 79 29.58 -3.54 11.47
C PHE A 79 28.60 -2.43 11.07
N LEU A 80 27.56 -2.17 11.89
CA LEU A 80 26.58 -1.11 11.64
C LEU A 80 27.22 0.30 11.66
N ASN A 81 28.16 0.55 12.58
CA ASN A 81 28.87 1.82 12.66
C ASN A 81 29.74 2.08 11.43
N ILE A 82 30.56 1.10 11.01
CA ILE A 82 31.37 1.19 9.80
C ILE A 82 30.48 1.43 8.58
N THR A 83 29.42 0.65 8.47
CA THR A 83 28.51 0.73 7.34
C THR A 83 27.79 2.10 7.28
N ASN A 84 27.44 2.68 8.42
CA ASN A 84 26.87 4.03 8.50
C ASN A 84 27.84 5.11 7.98
N ILE A 85 29.14 4.98 8.28
CA ILE A 85 30.19 5.87 7.77
C ILE A 85 30.29 5.75 6.25
N ILE A 86 30.37 4.51 5.73
CA ILE A 86 30.46 4.23 4.30
C ILE A 86 29.28 4.86 3.55
N PHE A 87 28.05 4.65 4.03
CA PHE A 87 26.87 5.25 3.41
C PHE A 87 26.89 6.77 3.46
N THR A 88 27.29 7.37 4.58
CA THR A 88 27.38 8.84 4.70
C THR A 88 28.36 9.42 3.69
N ILE A 89 29.52 8.77 3.47
CA ILE A 89 30.50 9.16 2.45
C ILE A 89 29.89 9.03 1.05
N LEU A 90 29.29 7.87 0.71
CA LEU A 90 28.67 7.65 -0.60
C LEU A 90 27.61 8.70 -0.93
N PHE A 91 26.74 9.02 0.02
CA PHE A 91 25.70 10.04 -0.18
C PHE A 91 26.25 11.47 -0.20
N THR A 92 27.36 11.73 0.48
CA THR A 92 28.05 13.02 0.37
C THR A 92 28.67 13.20 -1.02
N ILE A 93 29.30 12.15 -1.56
CA ILE A 93 29.85 12.16 -2.93
C ILE A 93 28.73 12.35 -3.97
N GLU A 94 27.61 11.65 -3.77
CA GLU A 94 26.41 11.79 -4.60
C GLU A 94 25.88 13.23 -4.59
N MET A 95 25.73 13.83 -3.41
CA MET A 95 25.32 15.23 -3.25
C MET A 95 26.31 16.19 -3.93
N MET A 96 27.61 16.02 -3.70
CA MET A 96 28.65 16.86 -4.31
C MET A 96 28.64 16.75 -5.84
N THR A 97 28.43 15.55 -6.38
CA THR A 97 28.33 15.31 -7.82
C THR A 97 27.18 16.13 -8.42
N LYS A 98 26.01 16.12 -7.78
CA LYS A 98 24.86 16.92 -8.21
C LYS A 98 25.09 18.43 -8.07
N VAL A 99 25.71 18.87 -6.98
CA VAL A 99 26.03 20.30 -6.74
C VAL A 99 26.99 20.81 -7.82
N ILE A 100 28.02 20.04 -8.18
CA ILE A 100 28.97 20.43 -9.24
C ILE A 100 28.26 20.44 -10.61
N ALA A 101 27.43 19.44 -10.91
CA ALA A 101 26.68 19.35 -12.16
C ALA A 101 25.72 20.54 -12.37
N HIS A 102 24.78 20.76 -11.43
CA HIS A 102 23.70 21.74 -11.57
C HIS A 102 24.15 23.15 -11.14
N GLY A 103 24.87 23.28 -10.03
CA GLY A 103 25.18 24.54 -9.37
C GLY A 103 24.43 24.66 -8.04
N LEU A 104 24.99 25.39 -7.07
CA LEU A 104 24.43 25.47 -5.71
C LEU A 104 23.25 26.45 -5.60
N ILE A 105 23.48 27.75 -5.91
CA ILE A 105 22.52 28.85 -5.63
C ILE A 105 22.18 29.67 -6.89
N CYS A 106 23.16 29.93 -7.77
CA CYS A 106 22.98 30.83 -8.93
C CYS A 106 22.86 30.05 -10.25
N GLY A 107 21.77 30.28 -10.99
CA GLY A 107 21.45 29.64 -12.29
C GLY A 107 19.98 29.23 -12.41
N SER A 108 19.51 28.92 -13.61
CA SER A 108 18.12 28.47 -13.88
C SER A 108 17.85 27.00 -13.49
N ASP A 109 18.88 26.17 -13.38
CA ASP A 109 18.80 24.76 -12.98
C ASP A 109 19.77 24.49 -11.82
N THR A 110 19.40 24.91 -10.61
CA THR A 110 20.23 24.83 -9.40
C THR A 110 19.74 23.75 -8.44
N TYR A 111 20.67 23.20 -7.66
CA TYR A 111 20.39 22.15 -6.68
C TYR A 111 19.32 22.58 -5.66
N LEU A 112 19.43 23.80 -5.13
CA LEU A 112 18.53 24.32 -4.10
C LEU A 112 17.17 24.77 -4.62
N HIS A 113 16.98 24.95 -5.93
CA HIS A 113 15.65 25.26 -6.47
C HIS A 113 14.74 24.02 -6.51
N ASN A 114 15.32 22.81 -6.58
CA ASN A 114 14.57 21.57 -6.57
C ASN A 114 14.25 21.13 -5.13
N ARG A 115 12.96 21.19 -4.74
CA ARG A 115 12.45 20.78 -3.42
C ARG A 115 12.91 19.38 -2.99
N TRP A 116 13.03 18.44 -3.93
CA TRP A 116 13.45 17.06 -3.62
C TRP A 116 14.95 16.95 -3.35
N ASN A 117 15.76 17.76 -4.02
CA ASN A 117 17.20 17.83 -3.76
C ASN A 117 17.48 18.51 -2.42
N ILE A 118 16.69 19.53 -2.04
CA ILE A 118 16.77 20.13 -0.69
C ILE A 118 16.54 19.08 0.40
N MET A 119 15.50 18.24 0.25
CA MET A 119 15.21 17.18 1.22
C MET A 119 16.34 16.16 1.32
N ASP A 120 16.89 15.72 0.19
CA ASP A 120 18.01 14.76 0.14
C ASP A 120 19.27 15.37 0.79
N GLY A 121 19.61 16.61 0.43
CA GLY A 121 20.73 17.35 1.00
C GLY A 121 20.60 17.59 2.50
N LEU A 122 19.41 17.92 3.00
CA LEU A 122 19.13 18.04 4.43
C LEU A 122 19.42 16.72 5.16
N LEU A 123 18.98 15.60 4.61
CA LEU A 123 19.23 14.27 5.20
C LEU A 123 20.72 13.89 5.16
N VAL A 124 21.49 14.34 4.16
CA VAL A 124 22.94 14.15 4.13
C VAL A 124 23.62 14.99 5.21
N ILE A 125 23.22 16.25 5.35
CA ILE A 125 23.74 17.15 6.39
C ILE A 125 23.46 16.58 7.79
N ILE A 126 22.24 16.10 8.06
CA ILE A 126 21.90 15.45 9.33
C ILE A 126 22.83 14.26 9.62
N SER A 127 23.11 13.41 8.63
CA SER A 127 24.03 12.28 8.80
C SER A 127 25.48 12.72 9.05
N ILE A 128 25.94 13.81 8.42
CA ILE A 128 27.28 14.36 8.66
C ILE A 128 27.38 14.93 10.08
N VAL A 129 26.36 15.67 10.53
CA VAL A 129 26.30 16.22 11.89
C VAL A 129 26.26 15.09 12.92
N ASP A 130 25.43 14.07 12.72
CA ASP A 130 25.37 12.86 13.57
C ASP A 130 26.76 12.19 13.66
N LEU A 131 27.43 11.97 12.53
CA LEU A 131 28.78 11.41 12.52
C LEU A 131 29.82 12.30 13.24
N ALA A 132 29.76 13.62 13.01
CA ALA A 132 30.69 14.58 13.62
C ALA A 132 30.48 14.74 15.13
N THR A 133 29.26 14.53 15.60
CA THR A 133 28.95 14.50 17.04
C THR A 133 29.33 13.18 17.69
N MET A 134 29.15 12.05 16.99
CA MET A 134 29.54 10.74 17.49
C MET A 134 31.07 10.58 17.61
N SER A 135 31.85 11.12 16.68
CA SER A 135 33.33 11.09 16.75
C SER A 135 33.91 12.00 17.84
N ARG A 136 33.17 13.02 18.28
CA ARG A 136 33.54 13.89 19.42
C ARG A 136 33.10 13.32 20.77
N GLY A 137 32.09 12.45 20.80
CA GLY A 137 31.52 11.85 22.01
C GLY A 137 32.32 10.71 22.63
N THR A 138 33.41 10.23 21.99
CA THR A 138 34.29 9.18 22.54
C THR A 138 35.47 9.70 23.36
N VAL A 139 35.59 11.02 23.59
CA VAL A 139 36.78 11.62 24.24
C VAL A 139 36.51 12.28 25.60
N ILE A 140 35.27 12.30 26.11
CA ILE A 140 35.01 12.81 27.47
C ILE A 140 34.29 11.75 28.31
N PRO A 141 35.01 10.82 28.95
CA PRO A 141 34.55 10.22 30.19
C PRO A 141 34.72 11.28 31.28
N SER A 142 33.65 11.95 31.69
CA SER A 142 33.72 12.76 32.90
C SER A 142 32.51 12.49 33.77
N ASN A 143 32.79 11.73 34.83
CA ASN A 143 32.19 11.88 36.14
C ASN A 143 32.28 13.36 36.55
N HIS A 144 31.43 14.23 36.02
CA HIS A 144 31.16 15.56 36.58
C HIS A 144 29.86 16.07 35.99
N GLU A 145 28.87 16.19 36.87
CA GLU A 145 27.59 16.84 36.62
C GLU A 145 27.84 18.28 36.18
N SER A 146 27.46 18.61 34.95
CA SER A 146 27.40 19.97 34.45
C SER A 146 26.13 20.08 33.62
N GLU A 147 25.21 20.94 34.06
CA GLU A 147 23.87 21.12 33.47
C GLU A 147 23.90 21.40 31.95
N GLY A 148 25.01 21.93 31.40
CA GLY A 148 25.20 22.15 29.97
C GLY A 148 25.37 20.86 29.13
N ALA A 149 25.91 19.79 29.72
CA ALA A 149 26.10 18.51 29.02
C ALA A 149 24.76 17.84 28.68
N THR A 150 23.74 17.99 29.54
CA THR A 150 22.41 17.40 29.35
C THR A 150 21.69 17.92 28.10
N ARG A 151 21.86 19.21 27.74
CA ARG A 151 21.27 19.77 26.51
C ARG A 151 21.92 19.20 25.25
N ILE A 152 23.24 19.02 25.27
CA ILE A 152 23.97 18.43 24.14
C ILE A 152 23.53 16.96 23.98
N PHE A 153 23.49 16.17 25.06
CA PHE A 153 23.00 14.78 25.01
C PHE A 153 21.53 14.66 24.56
N SER A 154 20.66 15.60 24.95
CA SER A 154 19.28 15.66 24.47
C SER A 154 19.20 15.94 22.97
N MET A 155 20.02 16.86 22.45
CA MET A 155 20.10 17.15 21.00
C MET A 155 20.64 15.97 20.18
N LEU A 156 21.61 15.20 20.71
CA LEU A 156 22.13 14.00 20.06
C LEU A 156 21.05 12.93 19.85
N ARG A 157 20.07 12.83 20.77
CA ARG A 157 18.92 11.93 20.65
C ARG A 157 18.03 12.32 19.47
N VAL A 158 17.83 13.62 19.24
CA VAL A 158 17.03 14.13 18.12
C VAL A 158 17.70 13.82 16.77
N PHE A 159 19.00 14.04 16.63
CA PHE A 159 19.70 13.69 15.38
C PHE A 159 19.66 12.19 15.09
N ARG A 160 19.76 11.36 16.14
CA ARG A 160 19.57 9.92 16.04
C ARG A 160 18.15 9.53 15.61
N LEU A 161 17.12 10.26 16.04
CA LEU A 161 15.75 10.05 15.56
C LEU A 161 15.61 10.46 14.09
N LEU A 162 16.19 11.60 13.69
CA LEU A 162 16.10 12.09 12.31
C LEU A 162 16.75 11.15 11.27
N ARG A 163 17.70 10.30 11.68
CA ARG A 163 18.29 9.29 10.79
C ARG A 163 17.27 8.25 10.29
N THR A 164 16.16 8.06 10.99
CA THR A 164 15.08 7.15 10.57
C THR A 164 14.33 7.68 9.33
N LEU A 165 14.51 8.96 8.98
CA LEU A 165 13.91 9.59 7.81
C LEU A 165 14.67 9.31 6.49
N ARG A 166 15.81 8.61 6.54
CA ARG A 166 16.60 8.22 5.33
C ARG A 166 15.79 7.51 4.22
N PRO A 167 14.79 6.66 4.52
CA PRO A 167 13.93 6.07 3.50
C PRO A 167 13.19 7.09 2.63
N LEU A 168 12.99 8.34 3.10
CA LEU A 168 12.38 9.41 2.30
C LEU A 168 13.17 9.74 1.03
N ARG A 169 14.48 9.43 0.98
CA ARG A 169 15.31 9.60 -0.22
C ARG A 169 14.79 8.80 -1.42
N VAL A 170 14.06 7.71 -1.17
CA VAL A 170 13.44 6.89 -2.22
C VAL A 170 12.42 7.69 -3.03
N ILE A 171 11.75 8.68 -2.42
CA ILE A 171 10.76 9.54 -3.08
C ILE A 171 11.41 10.32 -4.21
N ASN A 172 12.67 10.78 -4.05
CA ASN A 172 13.34 11.52 -5.11
C ASN A 172 13.63 10.65 -6.35
N ARG A 173 13.76 9.33 -6.19
CA ARG A 173 14.16 8.38 -7.25
C ARG A 173 13.00 7.62 -7.87
N ALA A 174 11.90 7.45 -7.14
CA ALA A 174 10.71 6.75 -7.61
C ALA A 174 9.64 7.76 -8.08
N PRO A 175 9.51 8.01 -9.40
CA PRO A 175 8.53 8.99 -9.91
C PRO A 175 7.09 8.60 -9.56
N GLY A 176 6.76 7.30 -9.50
CA GLY A 176 5.45 6.83 -9.04
C GLY A 176 5.15 7.25 -7.59
N LEU A 177 6.15 7.25 -6.70
CA LEU A 177 5.96 7.69 -5.32
C LEU A 177 5.80 9.22 -5.20
N LYS A 178 6.49 9.98 -6.06
CA LYS A 178 6.28 11.44 -6.16
C LYS A 178 4.84 11.76 -6.53
N LEU A 179 4.30 11.06 -7.54
CA LEU A 179 2.93 11.24 -7.99
C LEU A 179 1.94 10.95 -6.84
N VAL A 180 2.07 9.80 -6.17
CA VAL A 180 1.19 9.45 -5.04
C VAL A 180 1.30 10.49 -3.92
N LEU A 181 2.51 10.91 -3.51
CA LEU A 181 2.65 11.92 -2.47
C LEU A 181 2.06 13.29 -2.88
N GLN A 182 2.21 13.70 -4.13
CA GLN A 182 1.61 14.93 -4.65
C GLN A 182 0.08 14.88 -4.63
N THR A 183 -0.52 13.73 -5.00
CA THR A 183 -1.98 13.54 -4.91
C THR A 183 -2.48 13.65 -3.48
N LEU A 184 -1.75 13.08 -2.50
CA LEU A 184 -2.09 13.21 -1.08
C LEU A 184 -1.98 14.65 -0.56
N ILE A 185 -0.94 15.37 -0.94
CA ILE A 185 -0.78 16.77 -0.53
C ILE A 185 -1.89 17.64 -1.13
N SER A 186 -2.33 17.33 -2.35
CA SER A 186 -3.45 18.02 -3.00
C SER A 186 -4.79 17.74 -2.32
N SER A 187 -5.00 16.52 -1.80
CA SER A 187 -6.23 16.17 -1.07
C SER A 187 -6.27 16.67 0.37
N LEU A 188 -5.13 17.06 0.97
CA LEU A 188 -5.09 17.68 2.31
C LEU A 188 -5.70 19.10 2.35
N ARG A 189 -5.61 19.87 1.26
CA ARG A 189 -6.10 21.26 1.21
C ARG A 189 -7.59 21.40 1.57
N PRO A 190 -8.52 20.68 0.95
CA PRO A 190 -9.95 20.79 1.31
C PRO A 190 -10.27 20.28 2.71
N ILE A 191 -9.54 19.26 3.18
CA ILE A 191 -9.70 18.69 4.52
C ILE A 191 -9.38 19.72 5.61
N GLY A 192 -8.44 20.64 5.34
CA GLY A 192 -8.01 21.65 6.30
C GLY A 192 -9.16 22.45 6.91
N HIS A 193 -10.18 22.82 6.12
CA HIS A 193 -11.35 23.54 6.63
C HIS A 193 -12.18 22.71 7.62
N ILE A 194 -12.39 21.43 7.31
CA ILE A 194 -13.16 20.53 8.17
C ILE A 194 -12.38 20.25 9.45
N VAL A 195 -11.07 20.06 9.37
CA VAL A 195 -10.19 19.87 10.53
C VAL A 195 -10.25 21.08 11.47
N ILE A 196 -10.26 22.31 10.95
CA ILE A 196 -10.38 23.52 11.79
C ILE A 196 -11.72 23.54 12.55
N ILE A 197 -12.83 23.17 11.89
CA ILE A 197 -14.15 23.06 12.53
C ILE A 197 -14.11 21.99 13.63
N CYS A 198 -13.57 20.81 13.33
CA CYS A 198 -13.40 19.72 14.30
C CYS A 198 -12.54 20.17 15.51
N CYS A 199 -11.42 20.85 15.28
CA CYS A 199 -10.57 21.38 16.35
C CYS A 199 -11.33 22.35 17.27
N THR A 200 -12.22 23.17 16.71
CA THR A 200 -13.05 24.09 17.50
C THR A 200 -13.98 23.33 18.45
N PHE A 201 -14.67 22.29 17.96
CA PHE A 201 -15.51 21.43 18.81
C PHE A 201 -14.70 20.69 19.87
N PHE A 202 -13.51 20.19 19.52
CA PHE A 202 -12.62 19.54 20.48
C PHE A 202 -12.20 20.49 21.60
N ILE A 203 -11.92 21.76 21.31
CA ILE A 203 -11.59 22.76 22.32
C ILE A 203 -12.80 23.04 23.21
N ILE A 204 -13.99 23.22 22.65
CA ILE A 204 -15.23 23.47 23.42
C ILE A 204 -15.51 22.31 24.38
N PHE A 205 -15.50 21.07 23.88
CA PHE A 205 -15.69 19.89 24.72
C PHE A 205 -14.53 19.69 25.70
N GLY A 206 -13.30 20.05 25.32
CA GLY A 206 -12.13 19.97 26.19
C GLY A 206 -12.29 20.89 27.41
N ILE A 207 -12.71 22.13 27.18
CA ILE A 207 -13.00 23.10 28.25
C ILE A 207 -14.16 22.60 29.12
N LEU A 208 -15.23 22.10 28.51
CA LEU A 208 -16.38 21.52 29.24
C LEU A 208 -15.93 20.34 30.12
N GLY A 209 -15.13 19.42 29.58
CA GLY A 209 -14.59 18.27 30.30
C GLY A 209 -13.73 18.68 31.49
N ILE A 210 -12.87 19.71 31.34
CA ILE A 210 -12.09 20.26 32.46
C ILE A 210 -13.01 20.74 33.57
N GLN A 211 -14.08 21.49 33.23
CA GLN A 211 -14.99 21.99 34.27
C GLN A 211 -15.74 20.87 34.99
N LEU A 212 -16.06 19.77 34.30
CA LEU A 212 -16.77 18.64 34.89
C LEU A 212 -15.86 17.74 35.75
N PHE A 213 -14.61 17.51 35.31
CA PHE A 213 -13.80 16.39 35.78
C PHE A 213 -12.41 16.77 36.36
N LYS A 214 -11.98 18.04 36.32
CA LYS A 214 -10.65 18.45 36.84
C LYS A 214 -10.42 17.94 38.26
N GLY A 215 -9.32 17.26 38.49
CA GLY A 215 -8.93 16.72 39.81
C GLY A 215 -9.78 15.55 40.32
N LYS A 216 -10.79 15.07 39.57
CA LYS A 216 -11.73 14.02 40.01
C LYS A 216 -11.39 12.62 39.49
N PHE A 217 -10.33 12.50 38.67
CA PHE A 217 -9.90 11.24 38.05
C PHE A 217 -8.80 10.54 38.84
N TYR A 218 -8.59 10.94 40.09
CA TYR A 218 -7.67 10.25 40.99
C TYR A 218 -8.35 9.04 41.65
N TYR A 219 -7.55 8.02 41.95
CA TYR A 219 -8.00 6.83 42.65
C TYR A 219 -6.86 6.28 43.52
N CYS A 220 -7.24 5.58 44.58
CA CYS A 220 -6.33 4.85 45.44
C CYS A 220 -6.06 3.46 44.83
N GLU A 221 -4.78 3.15 44.62
CA GLU A 221 -4.32 1.81 44.23
C GLU A 221 -3.71 1.12 45.46
N GLY A 222 -4.23 -0.07 45.80
CA GLY A 222 -3.77 -0.86 46.94
C GLY A 222 -4.73 -1.99 47.30
N PRO A 223 -4.34 -2.92 48.20
CA PRO A 223 -5.22 -3.98 48.69
C PRO A 223 -6.40 -3.39 49.48
N PHE A 224 -7.62 -3.88 49.24
CA PHE A 224 -8.85 -3.36 49.88
C PHE A 224 -9.16 -1.87 49.63
N ALA A 225 -8.70 -1.31 48.50
CA ALA A 225 -8.96 0.09 48.11
C ALA A 225 -10.46 0.50 48.02
N HIS A 226 -11.40 -0.44 48.10
CA HIS A 226 -12.84 -0.15 48.19
C HIS A 226 -13.27 0.44 49.55
N ASN A 227 -12.47 0.25 50.61
CA ASN A 227 -12.74 0.79 51.94
C ASN A 227 -12.20 2.22 52.14
N VAL A 228 -11.41 2.71 51.19
CA VAL A 228 -10.82 4.05 51.23
C VAL A 228 -11.79 5.05 50.63
N THR A 229 -12.07 6.15 51.33
CA THR A 229 -13.03 7.16 50.87
C THR A 229 -12.37 8.46 50.43
N THR A 230 -11.25 8.83 51.06
CA THR A 230 -10.54 10.09 50.80
C THR A 230 -9.08 9.85 50.46
N ARG A 231 -8.46 10.81 49.78
CA ARG A 231 -7.02 10.81 49.49
C ARG A 231 -6.18 10.65 50.76
N GLN A 232 -6.50 11.39 51.82
CA GLN A 232 -5.74 11.36 53.06
C GLN A 232 -5.70 9.94 53.65
N GLN A 233 -6.84 9.24 53.67
CA GLN A 233 -6.89 7.83 54.10
C GLN A 233 -6.03 6.91 53.21
N CYS A 234 -5.97 7.17 51.91
CA CYS A 234 -5.11 6.42 51.00
C CYS A 234 -3.62 6.63 51.32
N GLU A 235 -3.21 7.89 51.56
CA GLU A 235 -1.82 8.25 51.83
C GLU A 235 -1.35 7.83 53.24
N GLU A 236 -2.28 7.65 54.19
CA GLU A 236 -1.99 7.15 55.55
C GLU A 236 -1.76 5.63 55.61
N MET A 237 -2.26 4.86 54.64
CA MET A 237 -2.10 3.41 54.60
C MET A 237 -0.79 3.00 53.95
N ALA A 238 -0.09 2.03 54.56
CA ALA A 238 1.05 1.38 53.91
C ALA A 238 0.61 0.63 52.64
N ASP A 239 1.47 0.57 51.63
CA ASP A 239 1.24 -0.07 50.32
C ASP A 239 0.07 0.49 49.48
N HIS A 240 -0.37 1.72 49.77
CA HIS A 240 -1.37 2.43 48.99
C HIS A 240 -0.78 3.63 48.26
N HIS A 241 -1.25 3.89 47.05
CA HIS A 241 -0.79 4.99 46.22
C HIS A 241 -1.97 5.75 45.60
N TRP A 242 -2.06 7.05 45.88
CA TRP A 242 -3.01 7.94 45.24
C TRP A 242 -2.52 8.30 43.83
N LYS A 243 -3.11 7.68 42.81
CA LYS A 243 -2.69 7.80 41.41
C LYS A 243 -3.77 8.47 40.57
N ASN A 244 -3.33 9.27 39.61
CA ASN A 244 -4.23 9.85 38.61
C ASN A 244 -4.39 8.88 37.43
N GLN A 245 -5.57 8.87 36.82
CA GLN A 245 -5.75 8.23 35.52
C GLN A 245 -4.87 8.92 34.48
N GLN A 246 -4.22 8.13 33.62
CA GLN A 246 -3.34 8.66 32.57
C GLN A 246 -4.09 9.51 31.54
N TYR A 247 -5.36 9.16 31.28
CA TYR A 247 -6.28 9.96 30.48
C TYR A 247 -7.23 10.70 31.42
N ASN A 248 -7.00 11.99 31.59
CA ASN A 248 -7.75 12.86 32.49
C ASN A 248 -8.05 14.22 31.84
N PHE A 249 -8.77 15.07 32.59
CA PHE A 249 -9.21 16.39 32.16
C PHE A 249 -8.64 17.50 33.05
N ASP A 250 -7.41 17.33 33.58
CA ASP A 250 -6.83 18.32 34.50
C ASP A 250 -6.33 19.58 33.79
N ASN A 251 -5.96 19.46 32.52
CA ASN A 251 -5.56 20.58 31.66
C ASN A 251 -6.03 20.36 30.22
N LEU A 252 -5.98 21.41 29.41
CA LEU A 252 -6.46 21.38 28.03
C LEU A 252 -5.71 20.38 27.15
N GLY A 253 -4.40 20.22 27.33
CA GLY A 253 -3.62 19.24 26.55
C GLY A 253 -4.05 17.80 26.81
N GLN A 254 -4.20 17.43 28.08
CA GLN A 254 -4.67 16.09 28.48
C GLN A 254 -6.13 15.86 28.10
N ALA A 255 -6.98 16.88 28.25
CA ALA A 255 -8.37 16.82 27.81
C ALA A 255 -8.47 16.58 26.31
N LEU A 256 -7.69 17.31 25.48
CA LEU A 256 -7.67 17.11 24.03
C LEU A 256 -7.13 15.72 23.64
N LEU A 257 -6.12 15.20 24.37
CA LEU A 257 -5.63 13.84 24.17
C LEU A 257 -6.70 12.79 24.51
N CYS A 258 -7.40 12.96 25.64
CA CYS A 258 -8.51 12.09 26.04
C CYS A 258 -9.65 12.11 25.02
N LEU A 259 -10.06 13.31 24.56
CA LEU A 259 -11.06 13.48 23.50
C LEU A 259 -10.63 12.87 22.17
N PHE A 260 -9.34 12.95 21.82
CA PHE A 260 -8.82 12.29 20.62
C PHE A 260 -8.96 10.76 20.72
N VAL A 261 -8.58 10.15 21.84
CA VAL A 261 -8.77 8.70 22.06
C VAL A 261 -10.26 8.33 22.06
N LEU A 262 -11.11 9.15 22.69
CA LEU A 262 -12.57 8.96 22.62
C LEU A 262 -13.06 8.97 21.16
N SER A 263 -12.58 9.92 20.34
CA SER A 263 -13.00 10.04 18.95
C SER A 263 -12.64 8.83 18.07
N SER A 264 -11.57 8.10 18.41
CA SER A 264 -11.19 6.87 17.69
C SER A 264 -12.05 5.66 18.05
N ARG A 265 -12.98 5.79 19.02
CA ARG A 265 -13.82 4.70 19.54
C ARG A 265 -13.04 3.51 20.11
N ASP A 266 -11.78 3.72 20.48
CA ASP A 266 -10.93 2.71 21.10
C ASP A 266 -10.70 3.09 22.56
N GLY A 267 -10.91 2.17 23.51
CA GLY A 267 -10.76 2.43 24.94
C GLY A 267 -11.75 3.42 25.58
N TRP A 268 -12.75 3.92 24.84
CA TRP A 268 -13.68 4.95 25.30
C TRP A 268 -14.56 4.53 26.48
N VAL A 269 -14.89 3.23 26.56
CA VAL A 269 -15.77 2.66 27.60
C VAL A 269 -15.17 2.85 28.99
N GLN A 270 -13.86 2.60 29.15
CA GLN A 270 -13.19 2.79 30.44
C GLN A 270 -13.16 4.25 30.87
N MET A 271 -12.91 5.18 29.93
CA MET A 271 -12.91 6.61 30.21
C MET A 271 -14.29 7.12 30.65
N MET A 272 -15.34 6.60 30.00
CA MET A 272 -16.72 6.90 30.33
C MET A 272 -17.06 6.41 31.75
N TYR A 273 -16.70 5.17 32.11
CA TYR A 273 -16.94 4.66 33.47
C TYR A 273 -16.16 5.45 34.52
N ASN A 274 -14.88 5.78 34.27
CA ASN A 274 -14.11 6.65 35.16
C ASN A 274 -14.81 8.01 35.36
N GLY A 275 -15.43 8.56 34.31
CA GLY A 275 -16.21 9.79 34.39
C GLY A 275 -17.52 9.66 35.16
N ILE A 276 -18.24 8.55 35.03
CA ILE A 276 -19.47 8.25 35.77
C ILE A 276 -19.18 8.07 37.27
N ASP A 277 -18.08 7.40 37.58
CA ASP A 277 -17.69 7.02 38.94
C ASP A 277 -16.99 8.15 39.72
N ALA A 278 -16.52 9.19 39.03
CA ALA A 278 -15.87 10.34 39.67
C ALA A 278 -16.80 11.02 40.70
N VAL A 279 -16.29 11.43 41.86
CA VAL A 279 -17.12 12.07 42.90
C VAL A 279 -16.79 13.55 42.97
N ASP A 280 -15.72 13.87 43.68
CA ASP A 280 -15.15 15.21 43.82
C ASP A 280 -13.62 15.14 43.90
N VAL A 281 -12.97 16.29 44.02
CA VAL A 281 -11.50 16.37 44.18
C VAL A 281 -11.09 15.68 45.49
N ASP A 282 -10.00 14.90 45.44
CA ASP A 282 -9.45 14.14 46.58
C ASP A 282 -10.39 13.09 47.20
N MET A 283 -11.44 12.67 46.47
CA MET A 283 -12.39 11.62 46.87
C MET A 283 -12.25 10.37 46.01
N GLN A 284 -12.34 9.18 46.62
CA GLN A 284 -12.30 7.91 45.89
C GLN A 284 -13.51 7.79 44.93
N PRO A 285 -13.33 7.29 43.69
CA PRO A 285 -14.45 7.07 42.78
C PRO A 285 -15.47 6.07 43.36
N ILE A 286 -16.76 6.41 43.25
CA ILE A 286 -17.87 5.56 43.70
C ILE A 286 -18.62 5.08 42.45
N ARG A 287 -18.76 3.76 42.35
CA ARG A 287 -19.44 3.13 41.21
C ARG A 287 -20.83 3.71 40.99
N ASN A 288 -21.09 4.17 39.76
CA ASN A 288 -22.36 4.77 39.34
C ASN A 288 -22.77 6.04 40.12
N TYR A 289 -21.82 6.83 40.64
CA TYR A 289 -22.13 8.04 41.40
C TYR A 289 -23.01 9.04 40.64
N ASN A 290 -22.65 9.37 39.39
CA ASN A 290 -23.46 10.23 38.55
C ASN A 290 -23.55 9.71 37.11
N THR A 291 -24.60 8.94 36.86
CA THR A 291 -24.88 8.34 35.55
C THR A 291 -25.20 9.37 34.46
N ALA A 292 -25.64 10.58 34.80
CA ALA A 292 -25.95 11.62 33.81
C ALA A 292 -24.70 12.10 33.04
N ARG A 293 -23.50 11.90 33.60
CA ARG A 293 -22.23 12.22 32.92
C ARG A 293 -21.97 11.34 31.70
N LEU A 294 -22.70 10.23 31.55
CA LEU A 294 -22.76 9.46 30.30
C LEU A 294 -23.13 10.35 29.10
N LEU A 295 -24.03 11.32 29.29
CA LEU A 295 -24.49 12.21 28.22
C LEU A 295 -23.34 13.03 27.63
N TYR A 296 -22.35 13.42 28.43
CA TYR A 296 -21.16 14.12 27.96
C TYR A 296 -20.37 13.25 26.95
N PHE A 297 -20.10 11.98 27.29
CA PHE A 297 -19.34 11.09 26.42
C PHE A 297 -20.12 10.70 25.16
N ILE A 298 -21.40 10.36 25.28
CA ILE A 298 -22.24 9.97 24.15
C ILE A 298 -22.48 11.14 23.19
N SER A 299 -22.77 12.34 23.72
CA SER A 299 -22.97 13.53 22.87
C SER A 299 -21.70 13.88 22.07
N PHE A 300 -20.53 13.80 22.70
CA PHE A 300 -19.25 13.98 22.01
C PHE A 300 -19.03 12.93 20.91
N LEU A 301 -19.26 11.64 21.21
CA LEU A 301 -19.09 10.55 20.24
C LEU A 301 -20.04 10.65 19.04
N LEU A 302 -21.29 11.05 19.26
CA LEU A 302 -22.27 11.26 18.20
C LEU A 302 -21.87 12.45 17.31
N LEU A 303 -21.53 13.58 17.93
CA LEU A 303 -21.17 14.81 17.22
C LEU A 303 -19.90 14.61 16.39
N VAL A 304 -18.82 14.10 17.00
CA VAL A 304 -17.56 13.85 16.28
C VAL A 304 -17.71 12.72 15.27
N GLY A 305 -18.48 11.67 15.59
CA GLY A 305 -18.78 10.61 14.66
C GLY A 305 -19.47 11.11 13.38
N PHE A 306 -20.41 12.05 13.52
CA PHE A 306 -21.06 12.72 12.39
C PHE A 306 -20.07 13.55 11.57
N PHE A 307 -19.23 14.37 12.22
CA PHE A 307 -18.20 15.16 11.51
C PHE A 307 -17.18 14.29 10.78
N VAL A 308 -16.69 13.22 11.40
CA VAL A 308 -15.73 12.30 10.77
C VAL A 308 -16.34 11.62 9.55
N LEU A 309 -17.62 11.22 9.62
CA LEU A 309 -18.33 10.63 8.49
C LEU A 309 -18.52 11.64 7.35
N ASN A 310 -18.90 12.88 7.66
CA ASN A 310 -19.04 13.94 6.66
C ASN A 310 -17.70 14.35 6.05
N MET A 311 -16.64 14.40 6.87
CA MET A 311 -15.28 14.60 6.38
C MET A 311 -14.88 13.49 5.41
N PHE A 312 -15.15 12.23 5.78
CA PHE A 312 -14.87 11.08 4.92
C PHE A 312 -15.62 11.18 3.59
N VAL A 313 -16.94 11.41 3.61
CA VAL A 313 -17.74 11.59 2.40
C VAL A 313 -17.23 12.76 1.57
N GLY A 314 -16.93 13.91 2.18
CA GLY A 314 -16.38 15.08 1.50
C GLY A 314 -15.06 14.79 0.79
N VAL A 315 -14.13 14.08 1.45
CA VAL A 315 -12.85 13.68 0.85
C VAL A 315 -13.05 12.69 -0.29
N VAL A 316 -13.91 11.69 -0.11
CA VAL A 316 -14.23 10.70 -1.15
C VAL A 316 -14.80 11.40 -2.38
N VAL A 317 -15.75 12.32 -2.18
CA VAL A 317 -16.45 13.05 -3.24
C VAL A 317 -15.51 14.02 -3.96
N GLU A 318 -14.68 14.77 -3.24
CA GLU A 318 -13.75 15.69 -3.89
C GLU A 318 -12.64 14.95 -4.64
N ASN A 319 -12.11 13.88 -4.05
CA ASN A 319 -11.17 13.00 -4.75
C ASN A 319 -11.84 12.36 -5.97
N PHE A 320 -13.13 11.99 -5.89
CA PHE A 320 -13.89 11.49 -7.03
C PHE A 320 -13.97 12.53 -8.15
N HIS A 321 -14.37 13.77 -7.84
CA HIS A 321 -14.46 14.83 -8.85
C HIS A 321 -13.10 15.15 -9.48
N LYS A 322 -12.01 15.16 -8.69
CA LYS A 322 -10.64 15.39 -9.18
C LYS A 322 -10.16 14.26 -10.09
N CYS A 323 -10.26 13.00 -9.65
CA CYS A 323 -9.87 11.84 -10.46
C CYS A 323 -10.67 11.82 -11.76
N ARG A 324 -11.99 11.99 -11.68
CA ARG A 324 -12.85 12.00 -12.86
C ARG A 324 -12.47 13.09 -13.86
N ALA A 325 -12.16 14.31 -13.39
CA ALA A 325 -11.79 15.41 -14.28
C ALA A 325 -10.42 15.22 -14.95
N GLU A 326 -9.42 14.67 -14.25
CA GLU A 326 -8.10 14.37 -14.82
C GLU A 326 -8.18 13.21 -15.82
N GLN A 327 -8.93 12.15 -15.48
CA GLN A 327 -9.12 11.00 -16.35
C GLN A 327 -9.95 11.31 -17.59
N GLU A 328 -11.05 12.06 -17.48
CA GLU A 328 -11.86 12.43 -18.65
C GLU A 328 -11.04 13.21 -19.71
N ARG A 329 -9.99 13.93 -19.29
CA ARG A 329 -9.07 14.62 -20.21
C ARG A 329 -8.09 13.66 -20.87
N GLU A 330 -7.43 12.78 -20.11
CA GLU A 330 -6.47 11.82 -20.65
C GLU A 330 -7.14 10.72 -21.51
N GLU A 331 -8.36 10.34 -21.16
CA GLU A 331 -9.08 9.22 -21.77
C GLU A 331 -9.77 9.61 -23.08
N LYS A 332 -10.28 10.83 -23.24
CA LYS A 332 -10.91 11.26 -24.51
C LYS A 332 -9.96 11.15 -25.71
N GLU A 333 -8.67 11.36 -25.49
CA GLU A 333 -7.63 11.29 -26.53
C GLU A 333 -7.19 9.85 -26.81
N THR A 334 -7.03 9.02 -25.77
CA THR A 334 -6.58 7.63 -25.93
C THR A 334 -7.69 6.63 -26.27
N TYR A 335 -8.94 6.88 -25.84
CA TYR A 335 -10.10 6.00 -26.08
C TYR A 335 -10.46 5.95 -27.56
N LYS A 336 -10.56 7.10 -28.24
CA LYS A 336 -10.87 7.14 -29.68
C LYS A 336 -9.82 6.43 -30.53
N ALA A 337 -8.53 6.59 -30.20
CA ALA A 337 -7.44 5.89 -30.87
C ALA A 337 -7.43 4.38 -30.57
N LYS A 338 -7.75 3.97 -29.33
CA LYS A 338 -7.84 2.56 -28.96
C LYS A 338 -9.05 1.87 -29.56
N CYS A 339 -10.24 2.48 -29.55
CA CYS A 339 -11.45 1.91 -30.17
C CYS A 339 -11.27 1.76 -31.68
N ALA A 340 -10.70 2.77 -32.36
CA ALA A 340 -10.37 2.65 -33.78
C ALA A 340 -9.40 1.49 -34.06
N LEU A 341 -8.33 1.36 -33.27
CA LEU A 341 -7.33 0.30 -33.42
C LEU A 341 -7.85 -1.09 -33.00
N GLU A 342 -8.73 -1.18 -31.99
CA GLU A 342 -9.35 -2.44 -31.58
C GLU A 342 -10.40 -2.89 -32.57
N LEU A 343 -11.20 -1.99 -33.13
CA LEU A 343 -12.12 -2.26 -34.23
C LEU A 343 -11.33 -2.77 -35.45
N GLU A 344 -10.22 -2.12 -35.80
CA GLU A 344 -9.35 -2.55 -36.90
C GLU A 344 -8.72 -3.94 -36.63
N ARG A 345 -8.25 -4.18 -35.39
CA ARG A 345 -7.74 -5.50 -34.96
C ARG A 345 -8.82 -6.57 -34.92
N ARG A 346 -10.07 -6.24 -34.57
CA ARG A 346 -11.21 -7.17 -34.58
C ARG A 346 -11.61 -7.50 -36.02
N ARG A 347 -11.63 -6.51 -36.93
CA ARG A 347 -11.82 -6.70 -38.38
C ARG A 347 -10.77 -7.65 -38.98
N ARG A 348 -9.48 -7.46 -38.64
CA ARG A 348 -8.40 -8.37 -39.07
C ARG A 348 -8.55 -9.78 -38.47
N ARG A 349 -8.87 -9.89 -37.18
CA ARG A 349 -9.06 -11.20 -36.50
C ARG A 349 -10.28 -11.99 -36.99
N ARG A 350 -11.33 -11.33 -37.49
CA ARG A 350 -12.48 -12.01 -38.14
C ARG A 350 -12.07 -12.76 -39.43
N HIS A 351 -11.00 -12.32 -40.09
CA HIS A 351 -10.51 -12.91 -41.34
C HIS A 351 -9.33 -13.88 -41.16
N GLU A 352 -8.74 -13.97 -39.96
CA GLU A 352 -7.68 -14.93 -39.66
C GLU A 352 -8.28 -16.31 -39.32
N LEU A 353 -7.83 -17.35 -40.01
CA LEU A 353 -8.19 -18.73 -39.66
C LEU A 353 -7.85 -18.99 -38.18
N PRO A 354 -8.76 -19.60 -37.40
CA PRO A 354 -8.51 -19.85 -36.00
C PRO A 354 -7.23 -20.68 -35.84
N TYR A 355 -6.37 -20.35 -34.87
CA TYR A 355 -5.08 -21.02 -34.66
C TYR A 355 -5.15 -22.56 -34.57
N TYR A 356 -6.29 -23.11 -34.15
CA TYR A 356 -6.55 -24.56 -34.07
C TYR A 356 -7.03 -25.19 -35.41
N ALA A 357 -7.10 -24.40 -36.49
CA ALA A 357 -7.48 -24.86 -37.83
C ALA A 357 -6.45 -25.81 -38.45
N HIS A 358 -5.19 -25.80 -38.01
CA HIS A 358 -4.18 -26.75 -38.48
C HIS A 358 -4.00 -27.96 -37.54
N PHE A 359 -4.85 -28.11 -36.51
CA PHE A 359 -4.75 -29.24 -35.59
C PHE A 359 -5.30 -30.53 -36.21
N SER A 360 -4.71 -31.66 -35.83
CA SER A 360 -5.22 -32.98 -36.19
C SER A 360 -6.68 -33.16 -35.72
N PRO A 361 -7.51 -33.99 -36.39
CA PRO A 361 -8.93 -34.13 -36.08
C PRO A 361 -9.19 -34.49 -34.61
N TRP A 362 -8.36 -35.36 -34.04
CA TRP A 362 -8.43 -35.77 -32.63
C TRP A 362 -8.09 -34.63 -31.67
N ARG A 363 -7.04 -33.86 -31.96
CA ARG A 363 -6.65 -32.69 -31.14
C ARG A 363 -7.70 -31.58 -31.23
N ARG A 364 -8.34 -31.39 -32.39
CA ARG A 364 -9.42 -30.42 -32.57
C ARG A 364 -10.67 -30.81 -31.77
N ARG A 365 -11.05 -32.10 -31.76
CA ARG A 365 -12.13 -32.59 -30.88
C ARG A 365 -11.84 -32.33 -29.39
N LEU A 366 -10.63 -32.66 -28.93
CA LEU A 366 -10.19 -32.36 -27.56
C LEU A 366 -10.23 -30.86 -27.24
N HIS A 367 -9.84 -30.01 -28.19
CA HIS A 367 -9.92 -28.56 -28.06
C HIS A 367 -11.36 -28.07 -27.89
N HIS A 368 -12.31 -28.61 -28.65
CA HIS A 368 -13.73 -28.29 -28.49
C HIS A 368 -14.28 -28.76 -27.13
N ILE A 369 -13.89 -29.93 -26.66
CA ILE A 369 -14.30 -30.45 -25.34
C ILE A 369 -13.76 -29.56 -24.21
N CYS A 370 -12.45 -29.26 -24.23
CA CYS A 370 -11.79 -28.48 -23.17
C CYS A 370 -12.28 -27.02 -23.10
N ASN A 371 -12.78 -26.45 -24.20
CA ASN A 371 -13.35 -25.10 -24.24
C ASN A 371 -14.88 -25.08 -24.05
N SER A 372 -15.52 -26.24 -23.85
CA SER A 372 -16.97 -26.30 -23.67
C SER A 372 -17.38 -25.82 -22.26
N LYS A 373 -18.50 -25.09 -22.16
CA LYS A 373 -19.05 -24.64 -20.87
C LYS A 373 -19.39 -25.81 -19.94
N TYR A 374 -19.77 -26.95 -20.51
CA TYR A 374 -20.09 -28.17 -19.76
C TYR A 374 -18.86 -28.77 -19.08
N PHE A 375 -17.71 -28.81 -19.77
CA PHE A 375 -16.46 -29.27 -19.16
C PHE A 375 -16.05 -28.38 -17.99
N ASP A 376 -16.13 -27.06 -18.15
CA ASP A 376 -15.85 -26.11 -17.06
C ASP A 376 -16.82 -26.27 -15.87
N LEU A 377 -18.11 -26.52 -16.14
CA LEU A 377 -19.13 -26.76 -15.10
C LEU A 377 -18.86 -28.07 -14.33
N ILE A 378 -18.50 -29.14 -15.02
CA ILE A 378 -18.16 -30.43 -14.40
C ILE A 378 -16.93 -30.27 -13.51
N ILE A 379 -15.86 -29.65 -14.02
CA ILE A 379 -14.65 -29.40 -13.24
C ILE A 379 -14.98 -28.50 -12.04
N ALA A 380 -15.82 -27.48 -12.20
CA ALA A 380 -16.27 -26.62 -11.10
C ALA A 380 -17.02 -27.40 -10.02
N ALA A 381 -17.94 -28.29 -10.39
CA ALA A 381 -18.67 -29.14 -9.45
C ALA A 381 -17.70 -30.06 -8.67
N ILE A 382 -16.69 -30.61 -9.34
CA ILE A 382 -15.66 -31.46 -8.71
C ILE A 382 -14.78 -30.64 -7.76
N ILE A 383 -14.42 -29.41 -8.11
CA ILE A 383 -13.70 -28.50 -7.21
C ILE A 383 -14.56 -28.19 -5.98
N ALA A 384 -15.84 -27.86 -6.17
CA ALA A 384 -16.75 -27.56 -5.07
C ALA A 384 -16.90 -28.76 -4.12
N LEU A 385 -17.04 -29.97 -4.67
CA LEU A 385 -17.08 -31.21 -3.88
C LEU A 385 -15.77 -31.44 -3.13
N ASN A 386 -14.62 -31.18 -3.75
CA ASN A 386 -13.32 -31.26 -3.06
C ASN A 386 -13.25 -30.29 -1.88
N VAL A 387 -13.66 -29.03 -2.06
CA VAL A 387 -13.71 -28.05 -0.96
C VAL A 387 -14.64 -28.52 0.16
N LEU A 388 -15.79 -29.10 -0.16
CA LEU A 388 -16.69 -29.69 0.83
C LEU A 388 -15.99 -30.83 1.59
N THR A 389 -15.31 -31.75 0.91
CA THR A 389 -14.57 -32.82 1.59
C THR A 389 -13.45 -32.31 2.49
N MET A 390 -12.77 -31.23 2.11
CA MET A 390 -11.76 -30.58 2.98
C MET A 390 -12.38 -29.96 4.24
N SER A 391 -13.64 -29.50 4.15
CA SER A 391 -14.35 -28.94 5.32
C SER A 391 -14.90 -29.99 6.29
N LEU A 392 -14.89 -31.28 5.90
CA LEU A 392 -15.32 -32.40 6.77
C LEU A 392 -14.20 -32.87 7.72
N GLU A 393 -12.98 -32.37 7.59
CA GLU A 393 -11.89 -32.69 8.52
C GLU A 393 -12.13 -32.02 9.89
N PHE A 394 -12.18 -32.81 10.97
CA PHE A 394 -12.31 -32.30 12.34
C PHE A 394 -11.36 -32.99 13.33
N TYR A 395 -11.16 -32.36 14.49
CA TYR A 395 -10.29 -32.87 15.55
C TYR A 395 -10.86 -34.16 16.16
N LEU A 396 -10.04 -35.21 16.26
CA LEU A 396 -10.44 -36.55 16.72
C LEU A 396 -11.50 -37.24 15.84
N MET A 397 -11.30 -37.23 14.52
CA MET A 397 -12.20 -37.93 13.61
C MET A 397 -12.05 -39.46 13.67
N PRO A 398 -13.14 -40.22 13.45
CA PRO A 398 -13.07 -41.68 13.33
C PRO A 398 -12.13 -42.12 12.19
N PRO A 399 -11.35 -43.20 12.38
CA PRO A 399 -10.37 -43.65 11.38
C PRO A 399 -11.00 -44.04 10.04
N ALA A 400 -12.26 -44.50 10.05
CA ALA A 400 -13.02 -44.79 8.83
C ALA A 400 -13.28 -43.53 7.98
N LEU A 401 -13.57 -42.40 8.63
CA LEU A 401 -13.80 -41.14 7.94
C LEU A 401 -12.48 -40.55 7.42
N ASP A 402 -11.41 -40.61 8.20
CA ASP A 402 -10.05 -40.19 7.80
C ASP A 402 -9.61 -40.93 6.53
N MET A 403 -9.77 -42.25 6.52
CA MET A 403 -9.46 -43.09 5.37
C MET A 403 -10.35 -42.76 4.15
N ALA A 404 -11.64 -42.54 4.34
CA ALA A 404 -12.56 -42.18 3.25
C ALA A 404 -12.19 -40.82 2.61
N LEU A 405 -11.81 -39.83 3.43
CA LEU A 405 -11.37 -38.52 2.96
C LEU A 405 -10.04 -38.60 2.20
N ASP A 406 -9.11 -39.45 2.63
CA ASP A 406 -7.86 -39.71 1.92
C ASP A 406 -8.09 -40.33 0.53
N TYR A 407 -9.01 -41.29 0.41
CA TYR A 407 -9.38 -41.84 -0.90
C TYR A 407 -10.03 -40.78 -1.81
N CYS A 408 -10.93 -39.94 -1.27
CA CYS A 408 -11.52 -38.83 -2.01
C CYS A 408 -10.44 -37.87 -2.52
N ASN A 409 -9.45 -37.55 -1.69
CA ASN A 409 -8.32 -36.69 -2.03
C ASN A 409 -7.48 -37.26 -3.21
N TYR A 410 -7.24 -38.57 -3.24
CA TYR A 410 -6.59 -39.22 -4.38
C TYR A 410 -7.41 -39.09 -5.66
N ILE A 411 -8.71 -39.36 -5.59
CA ILE A 411 -9.63 -39.26 -6.73
C ILE A 411 -9.60 -37.83 -7.31
N PHE A 412 -9.76 -36.80 -6.46
CA PHE A 412 -9.73 -35.43 -6.94
C PHE A 412 -8.40 -35.03 -7.56
N THR A 413 -7.28 -35.49 -6.99
CA THR A 413 -5.95 -35.19 -7.53
C THR A 413 -5.76 -35.82 -8.92
N ILE A 414 -6.24 -37.05 -9.11
CA ILE A 414 -6.22 -37.73 -10.42
C ILE A 414 -7.08 -36.98 -11.42
N VAL A 415 -8.30 -36.56 -11.05
CA VAL A 415 -9.16 -35.77 -11.94
C VAL A 415 -8.50 -34.47 -12.36
N PHE A 416 -7.86 -33.74 -11.44
CA PHE A 416 -7.14 -32.51 -11.76
C PHE A 416 -5.89 -32.74 -12.61
N LEU A 417 -5.21 -33.86 -12.44
CA LEU A 417 -4.09 -34.26 -13.29
C LEU A 417 -4.57 -34.53 -14.72
N ILE A 418 -5.66 -35.28 -14.87
CA ILE A 418 -6.28 -35.55 -16.18
C ILE A 418 -6.71 -34.24 -16.83
N GLU A 419 -7.38 -33.36 -16.10
CA GLU A 419 -7.77 -32.02 -16.57
C GLU A 419 -6.56 -31.24 -17.14
N ALA A 420 -5.44 -31.20 -16.40
CA ALA A 420 -4.24 -30.51 -16.82
C ALA A 420 -3.62 -31.13 -18.07
N ILE A 421 -3.52 -32.46 -18.14
CA ILE A 421 -2.99 -33.19 -19.31
C ILE A 421 -3.86 -32.92 -20.54
N LEU A 422 -5.19 -33.02 -20.42
CA LEU A 422 -6.13 -32.74 -21.51
C LEU A 422 -5.95 -31.32 -22.04
N LYS A 423 -5.82 -30.32 -21.16
CA LYS A 423 -5.60 -28.92 -21.55
C LYS A 423 -4.23 -28.69 -22.20
N ILE A 424 -3.17 -29.34 -21.73
CA ILE A 424 -1.83 -29.24 -22.36
C ILE A 424 -1.87 -29.80 -23.79
N ILE A 425 -2.53 -30.93 -24.02
CA ILE A 425 -2.68 -31.54 -25.35
C ILE A 425 -3.57 -30.67 -26.24
N ALA A 426 -4.71 -30.21 -25.72
CA ALA A 426 -5.69 -29.41 -26.44
C ALA A 426 -5.17 -28.02 -26.87
N LEU A 427 -4.41 -27.35 -26.02
CA LEU A 427 -3.90 -25.99 -26.27
C LEU A 427 -2.48 -25.98 -26.86
N GLY A 428 -1.70 -27.03 -26.59
CA GLY A 428 -0.26 -27.05 -26.80
C GLY A 428 0.51 -26.38 -25.65
N PRO A 429 1.76 -26.81 -25.37
CA PRO A 429 2.51 -26.37 -24.19
C PRO A 429 2.78 -24.86 -24.18
N LEU A 430 3.17 -24.28 -25.33
CA LEU A 430 3.47 -22.84 -25.42
C LEU A 430 2.27 -21.96 -25.06
N LYS A 431 1.06 -22.34 -25.49
CA LYS A 431 -0.16 -21.57 -25.22
C LYS A 431 -0.68 -21.83 -23.82
N TYR A 432 -0.58 -23.07 -23.33
CA TYR A 432 -0.93 -23.45 -21.96
C TYR A 432 -0.14 -22.64 -20.94
N PHE A 433 1.19 -22.60 -21.04
CA PHE A 433 2.05 -21.86 -20.12
C PHE A 433 2.00 -20.34 -20.28
N LYS A 434 1.38 -19.81 -21.34
CA LYS A 434 1.18 -18.36 -21.48
C LYS A 434 0.03 -17.84 -20.61
N ASP A 435 -0.96 -18.68 -20.30
CA ASP A 435 -2.13 -18.31 -19.49
C ASP A 435 -1.82 -18.47 -18.00
N LYS A 436 -1.92 -17.36 -17.24
CA LYS A 436 -1.67 -17.32 -15.79
C LYS A 436 -2.58 -18.27 -15.00
N TRP A 437 -3.82 -18.47 -15.44
CA TRP A 437 -4.74 -19.37 -14.73
C TRP A 437 -4.36 -20.84 -14.92
N ASN A 438 -3.89 -21.21 -16.10
CA ASN A 438 -3.40 -22.57 -16.36
C ASN A 438 -2.04 -22.82 -15.66
N GLN A 439 -1.21 -21.79 -15.47
CA GLN A 439 -0.01 -21.86 -14.61
C GLN A 439 -0.39 -22.16 -13.15
N ILE A 440 -1.41 -21.48 -12.60
CA ILE A 440 -1.91 -21.76 -11.25
C ILE A 440 -2.46 -23.19 -11.16
N ASP A 441 -3.25 -23.63 -12.16
CA ASP A 441 -3.82 -24.99 -12.20
C ASP A 441 -2.74 -26.08 -12.16
N ILE A 442 -1.66 -25.95 -12.95
CA ILE A 442 -0.58 -26.94 -12.94
C ILE A 442 0.24 -26.91 -11.65
N ILE A 443 0.46 -25.72 -11.06
CA ILE A 443 1.15 -25.59 -9.76
C ILE A 443 0.33 -26.31 -8.67
N ILE A 444 -1.00 -26.14 -8.66
CA ILE A 444 -1.88 -26.82 -7.69
C ILE A 444 -1.83 -28.34 -7.86
N VAL A 445 -1.79 -28.84 -9.10
CA VAL A 445 -1.64 -30.29 -9.37
C VAL A 445 -0.30 -30.81 -8.87
N ILE A 446 0.80 -30.10 -9.14
CA ILE A 446 2.15 -30.47 -8.66
C ILE A 446 2.20 -30.48 -7.13
N LEU A 447 1.69 -29.44 -6.47
CA LEU A 447 1.61 -29.36 -5.01
C LEU A 447 0.78 -30.50 -4.41
N SER A 448 -0.31 -30.88 -5.08
CA SER A 448 -1.18 -31.98 -4.65
C SER A 448 -0.47 -33.34 -4.72
N ILE A 449 0.26 -33.59 -5.82
CA ILE A 449 1.06 -34.82 -5.99
C ILE A 449 2.20 -34.84 -4.97
N ALA A 450 2.93 -33.73 -4.80
CA ALA A 450 4.01 -33.61 -3.83
C ALA A 450 3.50 -33.86 -2.40
N GLY A 451 2.32 -33.33 -2.04
CA GLY A 451 1.70 -33.58 -0.74
C GLY A 451 1.43 -35.05 -0.47
N ILE A 452 0.87 -35.77 -1.45
CA ILE A 452 0.61 -37.22 -1.36
C ILE A 452 1.90 -38.02 -1.23
N ILE A 453 2.94 -37.68 -2.01
CA ILE A 453 4.24 -38.36 -1.95
C ILE A 453 4.86 -38.20 -0.56
N VAL A 454 4.86 -36.98 -0.01
CA VAL A 454 5.41 -36.69 1.33
C VAL A 454 4.66 -37.46 2.42
N GLU A 455 3.34 -37.60 2.30
CA GLU A 455 2.52 -38.37 3.24
C GLU A 455 2.79 -39.88 3.18
N LYS A 456 2.96 -40.45 1.99
CA LYS A 456 3.35 -41.86 1.83
C LYS A 456 4.77 -42.13 2.33
N MET A 457 5.70 -41.20 2.10
CA MET A 457 7.09 -41.31 2.58
C MET A 457 7.17 -41.35 4.12
N LYS A 458 6.25 -40.67 4.82
CA LYS A 458 6.14 -40.75 6.29
C LYS A 458 5.89 -42.18 6.78
N ASN A 459 5.05 -42.93 6.08
CA ASN A 459 4.67 -44.29 6.47
C ASN A 459 5.76 -45.32 6.13
N GLY A 460 6.70 -44.98 5.24
CA GLY A 460 7.78 -45.88 4.79
C GLY A 460 9.09 -45.78 5.58
N HIS A 461 9.21 -44.91 6.60
CA HIS A 461 10.45 -44.67 7.37
C HIS A 461 11.72 -44.32 6.56
N ILE A 462 11.59 -43.97 5.27
CA ILE A 462 12.75 -43.86 4.36
C ILE A 462 13.58 -42.58 4.61
N LEU A 463 12.98 -41.50 5.11
CA LEU A 463 13.68 -40.23 5.38
C LEU A 463 13.12 -39.51 6.63
N PRO A 464 13.96 -38.97 7.54
CA PRO A 464 13.52 -38.13 8.64
C PRO A 464 13.14 -36.73 8.14
N ILE A 465 11.90 -36.57 7.68
CA ILE A 465 11.37 -35.26 7.25
C ILE A 465 10.91 -34.47 8.49
N ASN A 466 11.28 -33.19 8.55
CA ASN A 466 10.85 -32.30 9.63
C ASN A 466 9.30 -32.22 9.70
N PRO A 467 8.67 -32.47 10.86
CA PRO A 467 7.20 -32.48 11.00
C PRO A 467 6.54 -31.15 10.62
N THR A 468 7.28 -30.03 10.65
CA THR A 468 6.80 -28.73 10.17
C THR A 468 6.52 -28.71 8.67
N ILE A 469 7.35 -29.35 7.85
CA ILE A 469 7.17 -29.43 6.39
C ILE A 469 5.91 -30.22 6.06
N ILE A 470 5.66 -31.30 6.79
CA ILE A 470 4.44 -32.12 6.65
C ILE A 470 3.19 -31.28 6.97
N ARG A 471 3.23 -30.48 8.05
CA ARG A 471 2.12 -29.57 8.39
C ARG A 471 1.88 -28.53 7.30
N VAL A 472 2.93 -27.93 6.75
CA VAL A 472 2.81 -26.97 5.65
C VAL A 472 2.22 -27.62 4.40
N MET A 473 2.68 -28.81 4.00
CA MET A 473 2.15 -29.52 2.83
C MET A 473 0.66 -29.88 2.97
N ARG A 474 0.19 -30.18 4.19
CA ARG A 474 -1.24 -30.37 4.49
C ARG A 474 -2.05 -29.09 4.30
N VAL A 475 -1.56 -27.96 4.84
CA VAL A 475 -2.21 -26.65 4.68
C VAL A 475 -2.24 -26.22 3.21
N LEU A 476 -1.20 -26.52 2.43
CA LEU A 476 -1.13 -26.19 1.00
C LEU A 476 -2.20 -26.88 0.16
N ARG A 477 -2.87 -27.94 0.65
CA ARG A 477 -4.05 -28.53 -0.01
C ARG A 477 -5.17 -27.48 -0.17
N ILE A 478 -5.25 -26.48 0.71
CA ILE A 478 -6.22 -25.36 0.63
C ILE A 478 -6.03 -24.55 -0.66
N ALA A 479 -4.85 -24.56 -1.28
CA ALA A 479 -4.62 -23.90 -2.56
C ALA A 479 -5.58 -24.38 -3.67
N ARG A 480 -6.16 -25.59 -3.54
CA ARG A 480 -7.19 -26.11 -4.46
C ARG A 480 -8.47 -25.26 -4.47
N VAL A 481 -8.81 -24.62 -3.35
CA VAL A 481 -9.94 -23.67 -3.26
C VAL A 481 -9.74 -22.51 -4.24
N LEU A 482 -8.49 -22.12 -4.52
CA LEU A 482 -8.17 -21.05 -5.48
C LEU A 482 -8.62 -21.39 -6.91
N LYS A 483 -8.82 -22.68 -7.25
CA LYS A 483 -9.39 -23.05 -8.55
C LYS A 483 -10.81 -22.49 -8.75
N LEU A 484 -11.59 -22.29 -7.68
CA LEU A 484 -12.92 -21.65 -7.77
C LEU A 484 -12.85 -20.21 -8.27
N LEU A 485 -11.73 -19.51 -8.01
CA LEU A 485 -11.54 -18.12 -8.46
C LEU A 485 -11.52 -18.01 -9.98
N LYS A 486 -11.16 -19.07 -10.71
CA LYS A 486 -11.18 -19.08 -12.18
C LYS A 486 -12.58 -18.83 -12.74
N MET A 487 -13.62 -19.29 -12.04
CA MET A 487 -15.01 -19.23 -12.50
C MET A 487 -15.74 -17.98 -12.02
N ALA A 488 -15.35 -17.44 -10.87
CA ALA A 488 -15.95 -16.26 -10.28
C ALA A 488 -15.44 -14.98 -10.97
N LYS A 489 -15.96 -14.66 -12.16
CA LYS A 489 -15.61 -13.46 -12.94
C LYS A 489 -15.61 -12.18 -12.09
N GLY A 490 -16.60 -12.01 -11.21
CA GLY A 490 -16.69 -10.89 -10.28
C GLY A 490 -15.56 -10.84 -9.23
N ILE A 491 -15.18 -11.98 -8.64
CA ILE A 491 -14.07 -12.05 -7.67
C ILE A 491 -12.73 -11.80 -8.38
N ARG A 492 -12.55 -12.27 -9.62
CA ARG A 492 -11.35 -11.98 -10.42
C ARG A 492 -11.21 -10.49 -10.71
N ALA A 493 -12.30 -9.82 -11.06
CA ALA A 493 -12.30 -8.37 -11.26
C ALA A 493 -11.87 -7.65 -9.98
N LEU A 494 -12.47 -8.01 -8.84
CA LEU A 494 -12.07 -7.49 -7.52
C LEU A 494 -10.57 -7.72 -7.22
N LEU A 495 -10.07 -8.94 -7.41
CA LEU A 495 -8.67 -9.27 -7.14
C LEU A 495 -7.71 -8.51 -8.05
N ASN A 496 -8.07 -8.34 -9.33
CA ASN A 496 -7.32 -7.52 -10.27
C ASN A 496 -7.31 -6.04 -9.84
N THR A 497 -8.42 -5.50 -9.33
CA THR A 497 -8.45 -4.12 -8.81
C THR A 497 -7.53 -3.94 -7.60
N VAL A 498 -7.49 -4.92 -6.68
CA VAL A 498 -6.58 -4.89 -5.51
C VAL A 498 -5.12 -4.94 -5.94
N ILE A 499 -4.76 -5.83 -6.88
CA ILE A 499 -3.38 -5.90 -7.41
C ILE A 499 -2.99 -4.58 -8.06
N GLN A 500 -3.90 -3.96 -8.81
CA GLN A 500 -3.66 -2.67 -9.44
C GLN A 500 -3.53 -1.51 -8.44
N ALA A 501 -3.98 -1.69 -7.20
CA ALA A 501 -3.81 -0.72 -6.10
C ALA A 501 -2.53 -0.94 -5.27
N LEU A 502 -1.80 -2.05 -5.48
CA LEU A 502 -0.51 -2.30 -4.81
C LEU A 502 0.54 -1.19 -5.02
N PRO A 503 0.62 -0.49 -6.17
CA PRO A 503 1.54 0.64 -6.29
C PRO A 503 1.25 1.75 -5.26
N GLN A 504 -0.01 1.94 -4.87
CA GLN A 504 -0.40 2.91 -3.84
C GLN A 504 -0.05 2.42 -2.43
N SER A 505 0.00 1.10 -2.20
CA SER A 505 0.42 0.53 -0.92
C SER A 505 1.92 0.70 -0.65
N LEU A 506 2.74 1.07 -1.64
CA LEU A 506 4.16 1.37 -1.46
C LEU A 506 4.37 2.61 -0.56
N LEU A 507 3.51 3.62 -0.67
CA LEU A 507 3.56 4.78 0.23
C LEU A 507 3.14 4.40 1.65
N PHE A 508 2.10 3.58 1.78
CA PHE A 508 1.66 3.06 3.07
C PHE A 508 2.76 2.22 3.73
N PHE A 509 3.47 1.40 2.95
CA PHE A 509 4.64 0.66 3.40
C PHE A 509 5.79 1.59 3.84
N LEU A 510 6.08 2.67 3.09
CA LEU A 510 7.10 3.65 3.48
C LEU A 510 6.74 4.34 4.82
N LEU A 511 5.47 4.72 5.00
CA LEU A 511 4.98 5.30 6.25
C LEU A 511 5.23 4.32 7.41
N PHE A 512 4.79 3.07 7.26
CA PHE A 512 5.00 2.02 8.26
C PHE A 512 6.47 1.78 8.55
N PHE A 513 7.32 1.76 7.52
CA PHE A 513 8.75 1.56 7.67
C PHE A 513 9.39 2.66 8.53
N ILE A 514 9.08 3.93 8.24
CA ILE A 514 9.62 5.09 8.97
C ILE A 514 9.16 5.06 10.43
N TYR A 515 7.86 4.87 10.66
CA TYR A 515 7.32 4.79 12.01
C TYR A 515 7.84 3.56 12.77
N ALA A 516 8.01 2.40 12.11
CA ALA A 516 8.54 1.22 12.75
C ALA A 516 9.98 1.44 13.24
N ALA A 517 10.83 2.06 12.42
CA ALA A 517 12.18 2.42 12.80
C ALA A 517 12.21 3.47 13.94
N LEU A 518 11.35 4.50 13.87
CA LEU A 518 11.19 5.47 14.96
C LEU A 518 10.71 4.81 16.26
N GLY A 519 9.74 3.91 16.19
CA GLY A 519 9.20 3.20 17.34
C GLY A 519 10.24 2.33 18.03
N VAL A 520 11.12 1.66 17.27
CA VAL A 520 12.26 0.90 17.85
C VAL A 520 13.23 1.82 18.59
N GLU A 521 13.54 3.00 18.03
CA GLU A 521 14.44 3.96 18.65
C GLU A 521 13.83 4.63 19.91
N LEU A 522 12.53 4.94 19.86
CA LEU A 522 11.81 5.62 20.96
C LEU A 522 11.42 4.66 22.08
N PHE A 523 10.82 3.52 21.74
CA PHE A 523 10.14 2.61 22.67
C PHE A 523 10.78 1.22 22.75
N GLY A 524 11.88 0.95 22.03
CA GLY A 524 12.48 -0.40 22.02
C GLY A 524 13.11 -0.85 23.33
N LYS A 525 13.27 0.05 24.31
CA LYS A 525 13.73 -0.24 25.68
C LYS A 525 12.58 -0.32 26.70
N LEU A 526 11.34 -0.16 26.26
CA LEU A 526 10.20 -0.23 27.15
C LEU A 526 9.98 -1.70 27.58
N GLU A 527 10.01 -1.95 28.88
CA GLU A 527 9.86 -3.27 29.46
C GLU A 527 8.67 -3.32 30.41
N CYS A 528 7.99 -4.46 30.41
CA CYS A 528 6.89 -4.77 31.31
C CYS A 528 7.47 -5.71 32.38
N THR A 529 7.45 -5.29 33.64
CA THR A 529 7.80 -6.13 34.80
C THR A 529 6.54 -6.62 35.48
N ASP A 530 6.65 -7.67 36.31
CA ASP A 530 5.50 -8.16 37.09
C ASP A 530 4.98 -7.12 38.10
N GLU A 531 5.85 -6.21 38.54
CA GLU A 531 5.51 -5.06 39.40
C GLU A 531 4.76 -3.95 38.63
N GLN A 532 4.94 -3.84 37.31
CA GLN A 532 4.31 -2.83 36.46
C GLN A 532 3.78 -3.47 35.16
N PRO A 533 2.62 -4.15 35.22
CA PRO A 533 2.06 -4.86 34.08
C PRO A 533 1.70 -3.92 32.93
N CYS A 534 1.68 -4.48 31.72
CA CYS A 534 1.30 -3.75 30.51
C CYS A 534 -0.16 -3.88 30.13
N TYR A 535 -0.75 -2.75 29.69
CA TYR A 535 -2.13 -2.69 29.25
C TYR A 535 -2.26 -3.03 27.75
N GLY A 536 -1.32 -2.56 26.94
CA GLY A 536 -1.32 -2.76 25.48
C GLY A 536 -0.12 -3.56 24.96
N LEU A 537 1.05 -3.37 25.55
CA LEU A 537 2.27 -4.07 25.19
C LEU A 537 2.25 -5.51 25.71
N ASN A 538 2.70 -6.44 24.88
CA ASN A 538 2.85 -7.84 25.25
C ASN A 538 3.95 -8.51 24.43
N LYS A 539 4.16 -9.82 24.62
CA LYS A 539 5.16 -10.61 23.89
C LYS A 539 5.02 -10.53 22.36
N HIS A 540 3.82 -10.26 21.85
CA HIS A 540 3.49 -10.21 20.43
C HIS A 540 3.21 -8.79 19.90
N ALA A 541 3.25 -7.77 20.74
CA ALA A 541 3.01 -6.38 20.40
C ALA A 541 4.00 -5.51 21.18
N HIS A 542 5.18 -5.28 20.62
CA HIS A 542 6.25 -4.51 21.24
C HIS A 542 7.21 -3.87 20.23
N PHE A 543 8.00 -2.90 20.68
CA PHE A 543 8.94 -2.14 19.86
C PHE A 543 10.41 -2.60 19.96
N LYS A 544 10.72 -3.73 20.62
CA LYS A 544 12.11 -4.20 20.79
C LYS A 544 12.89 -4.45 19.49
N ASN A 545 12.21 -4.81 18.41
CA ASN A 545 12.82 -5.05 17.10
C ASN A 545 11.93 -4.53 15.95
N PHE A 546 12.51 -4.35 14.77
CA PHE A 546 11.81 -3.76 13.63
C PHE A 546 10.58 -4.57 13.18
N GLY A 547 10.68 -5.91 13.11
CA GLY A 547 9.59 -6.76 12.65
C GLY A 547 8.36 -6.70 13.56
N MET A 548 8.57 -6.79 14.88
CA MET A 548 7.49 -6.66 15.87
C MET A 548 6.96 -5.24 15.96
N SER A 549 7.81 -4.22 15.82
CA SER A 549 7.39 -2.82 15.71
C SER A 549 6.46 -2.61 14.51
N PHE A 550 6.82 -3.17 13.35
CA PHE A 550 6.00 -3.13 12.14
C PHE A 550 4.64 -3.82 12.34
N LEU A 551 4.61 -5.01 12.95
CA LEU A 551 3.35 -5.71 13.29
C LEU A 551 2.51 -4.95 14.32
N THR A 552 3.15 -4.33 15.31
CA THR A 552 2.48 -3.51 16.32
C THR A 552 1.84 -2.28 15.68
N LEU A 553 2.53 -1.63 14.73
CA LEU A 553 1.95 -0.54 13.95
C LEU A 553 0.82 -0.98 13.04
N PHE A 554 0.87 -2.20 12.50
CA PHE A 554 -0.27 -2.77 11.76
C PHE A 554 -1.50 -2.91 12.64
N ARG A 555 -1.34 -3.42 13.87
CA ARG A 555 -2.41 -3.46 14.87
C ARG A 555 -2.95 -2.06 15.21
N ILE A 556 -2.07 -1.09 15.37
CA ILE A 556 -2.47 0.31 15.64
C ILE A 556 -3.24 0.90 14.44
N ALA A 557 -2.81 0.62 13.21
CA ALA A 557 -3.47 1.11 12.00
C ALA A 557 -4.86 0.51 11.77
N THR A 558 -5.13 -0.70 12.30
CA THR A 558 -6.49 -1.26 12.33
C THR A 558 -7.37 -0.65 13.43
N GLY A 559 -6.81 0.23 14.27
CA GLY A 559 -7.51 0.84 15.41
C GLY A 559 -7.66 -0.08 16.63
N ASP A 560 -6.89 -1.18 16.70
CA ASP A 560 -7.01 -2.15 17.79
C ASP A 560 -6.05 -1.83 18.95
N ASN A 561 -6.61 -1.51 20.12
CA ASN A 561 -5.92 -1.30 21.39
C ASN A 561 -4.67 -0.40 21.31
N TRP A 562 -4.69 0.60 20.42
CA TRP A 562 -3.58 1.53 20.28
C TRP A 562 -3.52 2.48 21.48
N ASN A 563 -4.68 2.77 22.08
CA ASN A 563 -4.77 3.57 23.29
C ASN A 563 -4.01 2.91 24.46
N GLY A 564 -4.08 1.58 24.60
CA GLY A 564 -3.36 0.83 25.64
C GLY A 564 -1.85 0.83 25.40
N ILE A 565 -1.42 0.71 24.15
CA ILE A 565 0.00 0.79 23.78
C ILE A 565 0.55 2.20 24.06
N MET A 566 -0.23 3.24 23.76
CA MET A 566 0.14 4.62 24.07
C MET A 566 0.20 4.88 25.58
N LYS A 567 -0.74 4.34 26.37
CA LYS A 567 -0.70 4.37 27.85
C LYS A 567 0.60 3.79 28.39
N ASP A 568 1.03 2.67 27.84
CA ASP A 568 2.27 2.02 28.26
C ASP A 568 3.51 2.87 27.91
N ALA A 569 3.48 3.56 26.76
CA ALA A 569 4.55 4.47 26.34
C ALA A 569 4.57 5.81 27.11
N LEU A 570 3.46 6.17 27.76
CA LEU A 570 3.31 7.37 28.59
C LEU A 570 3.79 7.18 30.04
N ARG A 571 4.19 5.97 30.43
CA ARG A 571 4.61 5.71 31.80
C ARG A 571 5.87 6.51 32.16
N PRO A 572 5.96 7.00 33.41
CA PRO A 572 7.23 7.49 33.93
C PRO A 572 8.23 6.33 34.00
N ASP A 573 9.46 6.56 33.54
CA ASP A 573 10.56 5.58 33.59
C ASP A 573 10.78 5.08 35.04
N HIS A 574 11.25 3.83 35.20
CA HIS A 574 11.69 3.29 36.49
C HIS A 574 12.69 4.24 37.18
N PRO A 575 12.65 4.37 38.52
CA PRO A 575 13.53 5.26 39.29
C PRO A 575 15.03 4.92 39.21
N THR A 576 15.40 3.81 38.57
CA THR A 576 16.81 3.39 38.35
C THR A 576 17.49 4.09 37.17
N HIS A 577 16.73 4.81 36.32
CA HIS A 577 17.30 5.75 35.35
C HIS A 577 17.03 7.18 35.82
N ASN A 578 18.06 7.84 36.36
CA ASN A 578 18.09 9.23 36.84
C ASN A 578 17.89 10.28 35.71
N GLY A 579 16.81 10.17 34.95
CA GLY A 579 16.40 11.16 33.97
C GLY A 579 14.89 11.18 33.93
N LYS A 580 14.26 12.12 34.65
CA LYS A 580 12.86 12.50 34.43
C LYS A 580 12.71 12.94 32.98
N ASN A 581 12.41 12.00 32.07
CA ASN A 581 12.28 12.28 30.64
C ASN A 581 10.91 12.90 30.37
N HIS A 582 10.70 14.16 30.77
CA HIS A 582 9.57 15.00 30.31
C HIS A 582 9.40 14.94 28.77
N PHE A 583 10.51 14.69 28.05
CA PHE A 583 10.57 14.47 26.62
C PHE A 583 9.62 13.36 26.12
N MET A 584 9.50 12.23 26.84
CA MET A 584 8.66 11.11 26.39
C MET A 584 7.17 11.39 26.54
N SER A 585 6.79 12.13 27.60
CA SER A 585 5.40 12.53 27.84
C SER A 585 4.82 13.40 26.72
N VAL A 586 5.67 14.14 26.00
CA VAL A 586 5.26 14.95 24.83
C VAL A 586 5.38 14.17 23.53
N ILE A 587 6.45 13.37 23.35
CA ILE A 587 6.73 12.71 22.08
C ILE A 587 5.89 11.48 21.84
N ALA A 588 5.55 10.70 22.88
CA ALA A 588 4.72 9.51 22.71
C ALA A 588 3.33 9.86 22.15
N PRO A 589 2.57 10.82 22.70
CA PRO A 589 1.30 11.23 22.11
C PRO A 589 1.46 11.74 20.68
N ILE A 590 2.47 12.57 20.40
CA ILE A 590 2.73 13.06 19.04
C ILE A 590 2.92 11.88 18.09
N TYR A 591 3.79 10.93 18.43
CA TYR A 591 4.07 9.76 17.61
C TYR A 591 2.80 8.93 17.30
N PHE A 592 2.01 8.56 18.31
CA PHE A 592 0.84 7.71 18.09
C PHE A 592 -0.30 8.46 17.39
N VAL A 593 -0.58 9.70 17.81
CA VAL A 593 -1.63 10.53 17.19
C VAL A 593 -1.31 10.82 15.73
N THR A 594 -0.08 11.22 15.41
CA THR A 594 0.29 11.48 14.01
C THR A 594 0.30 10.20 13.18
N PHE A 595 0.72 9.07 13.74
CA PHE A 595 0.65 7.79 13.03
C PHE A 595 -0.79 7.39 12.72
N VAL A 596 -1.70 7.43 13.70
CA VAL A 596 -3.11 7.05 13.52
C VAL A 596 -3.78 7.95 12.48
N LEU A 597 -3.58 9.27 12.56
CA LEU A 597 -4.13 10.21 11.58
C LEU A 597 -3.57 9.97 10.17
N MET A 598 -2.26 9.79 10.03
CA MET A 598 -1.62 9.54 8.73
C MET A 598 -2.02 8.18 8.15
N ALA A 599 -2.07 7.13 8.97
CA ALA A 599 -2.45 5.79 8.55
C ALA A 599 -3.92 5.77 8.09
N GLN A 600 -4.83 6.37 8.86
CA GLN A 600 -6.23 6.48 8.50
C GLN A 600 -6.41 7.31 7.23
N PHE A 601 -5.71 8.44 7.10
CA PHE A 601 -5.77 9.28 5.90
C PHE A 601 -5.28 8.53 4.65
N VAL A 602 -4.14 7.82 4.73
CA VAL A 602 -3.64 7.02 3.61
C VAL A 602 -4.59 5.87 3.29
N LEU A 603 -5.13 5.18 4.31
CA LEU A 603 -6.08 4.09 4.13
C LEU A 603 -7.35 4.56 3.41
N VAL A 604 -7.92 5.69 3.84
CA VAL A 604 -9.08 6.30 3.18
C VAL A 604 -8.77 6.60 1.71
N ASN A 605 -7.63 7.22 1.41
CA ASN A 605 -7.26 7.53 0.02
C ASN A 605 -7.06 6.27 -0.84
N VAL A 606 -6.47 5.20 -0.28
CA VAL A 606 -6.34 3.90 -0.99
C VAL A 606 -7.71 3.28 -1.24
N VAL A 607 -8.60 3.26 -0.24
CA VAL A 607 -9.97 2.73 -0.39
C VAL A 607 -10.74 3.52 -1.44
N VAL A 608 -10.67 4.86 -1.40
CA VAL A 608 -11.29 5.73 -2.40
C VAL A 608 -10.76 5.41 -3.79
N ALA A 609 -9.45 5.35 -3.97
CA ALA A 609 -8.86 5.05 -5.27
C ALA A 609 -9.27 3.66 -5.82
N VAL A 610 -9.32 2.63 -4.97
CA VAL A 610 -9.79 1.29 -5.36
C VAL A 610 -11.26 1.32 -5.76
N LEU A 611 -12.10 1.98 -4.95
CA LEU A 611 -13.53 2.09 -5.20
C LEU A 611 -13.80 2.85 -6.51
N MET A 612 -13.11 3.97 -6.73
CA MET A 612 -13.24 4.77 -7.94
C MET A 612 -12.84 3.97 -9.17
N LYS A 613 -11.70 3.30 -9.11
CA LYS A 613 -11.26 2.43 -10.20
C LYS A 613 -12.28 1.35 -10.54
N LYS A 614 -12.91 0.73 -9.54
CA LYS A 614 -13.92 -0.30 -9.76
C LYS A 614 -15.21 0.28 -10.34
N LEU A 615 -15.66 1.44 -9.87
CA LEU A 615 -16.83 2.14 -10.37
C LEU A 615 -16.63 2.55 -11.83
N ASP A 616 -15.43 3.03 -12.17
CA ASP A 616 -15.04 3.37 -13.54
C ASP A 616 -14.97 2.14 -14.45
N GLU A 617 -14.34 1.06 -14.00
CA GLU A 617 -14.31 -0.21 -14.75
C GLU A 617 -15.73 -0.72 -15.02
N SER A 618 -16.64 -0.60 -14.05
CA SER A 618 -18.06 -0.98 -14.23
C SER A 618 -18.79 -0.09 -15.25
N ASN A 619 -18.58 1.22 -15.19
CA ASN A 619 -19.21 2.16 -16.14
C ASN A 619 -18.68 1.98 -17.56
N ARG A 620 -17.38 1.69 -17.71
CA ARG A 620 -16.77 1.39 -19.01
C ARG A 620 -17.31 0.13 -19.63
N MET A 621 -17.47 -0.94 -18.84
CA MET A 621 -18.07 -2.18 -19.35
C MET A 621 -19.49 -1.93 -19.89
N MET A 622 -20.28 -1.10 -19.21
CA MET A 622 -21.62 -0.73 -19.69
C MET A 622 -21.58 0.10 -20.98
N ALA A 623 -20.63 1.04 -21.10
CA ALA A 623 -20.47 1.84 -22.31
C ALA A 623 -19.96 0.99 -23.50
N ASP A 624 -18.95 0.14 -23.29
CA ASP A 624 -18.40 -0.73 -24.32
C ASP A 624 -19.43 -1.79 -24.77
N ASP A 625 -20.25 -2.34 -23.86
CA ASP A 625 -21.34 -3.26 -24.23
C ASP A 625 -22.42 -2.54 -25.07
N ALA A 626 -22.79 -1.30 -24.72
CA ALA A 626 -23.74 -0.50 -25.50
C ALA A 626 -23.22 -0.17 -26.91
N ASP A 627 -21.95 0.22 -27.04
CA ASP A 627 -21.31 0.47 -28.34
C ASP A 627 -21.24 -0.82 -29.19
N ILE A 628 -21.05 -1.99 -28.56
CA ILE A 628 -21.06 -3.28 -29.24
C ILE A 628 -22.46 -3.64 -29.75
N ASP A 629 -23.48 -3.47 -28.92
CA ASP A 629 -24.87 -3.73 -29.31
C ASP A 629 -25.29 -2.82 -30.48
N GLU A 630 -24.92 -1.53 -30.45
CA GLU A 630 -25.22 -0.59 -31.53
C GLU A 630 -24.47 -0.91 -32.85
N GLU A 631 -23.26 -1.47 -32.77
CA GLU A 631 -22.53 -1.95 -33.96
C GLU A 631 -23.11 -3.26 -34.51
N ILE A 632 -23.57 -4.17 -33.64
CA ILE A 632 -24.25 -5.41 -34.05
C ILE A 632 -25.54 -5.07 -34.78
N ASP A 633 -26.33 -4.12 -34.27
CA ASP A 633 -27.56 -3.67 -34.92
C ASP A 633 -27.27 -3.07 -36.29
N ARG A 634 -26.23 -2.24 -36.43
CA ARG A 634 -25.78 -1.70 -37.74
C ARG A 634 -25.31 -2.79 -38.71
N GLU A 635 -24.58 -3.81 -38.25
CA GLU A 635 -24.20 -4.95 -39.10
C GLU A 635 -25.43 -5.78 -39.52
N LEU A 636 -26.40 -5.99 -38.61
CA LEU A 636 -27.65 -6.69 -38.92
C LEU A 636 -28.50 -5.91 -39.95
N GLU A 637 -28.58 -4.59 -39.83
CA GLU A 637 -29.25 -3.71 -40.79
C GLU A 637 -28.57 -3.75 -42.17
N ALA A 638 -27.24 -3.71 -42.23
CA ALA A 638 -26.50 -3.78 -43.49
C ALA A 638 -26.69 -5.16 -44.18
N VAL A 639 -26.67 -6.26 -43.42
CA VAL A 639 -26.92 -7.60 -43.96
C VAL A 639 -28.38 -7.75 -44.42
N ALA A 640 -29.33 -7.17 -43.69
CA ALA A 640 -30.73 -7.13 -44.11
C ALA A 640 -30.89 -6.36 -45.43
N HIS A 641 -30.20 -5.21 -45.57
CA HIS A 641 -30.20 -4.41 -46.78
C HIS A 641 -29.59 -5.14 -47.99
N ASP A 642 -28.44 -5.80 -47.81
CA ASP A 642 -27.82 -6.61 -48.86
C ASP A 642 -28.71 -7.79 -49.27
N ARG A 643 -29.41 -8.40 -48.31
CA ARG A 643 -30.36 -9.49 -48.59
C ARG A 643 -31.58 -9.01 -49.37
N GLU A 644 -32.16 -7.88 -49.00
CA GLU A 644 -33.25 -7.25 -49.77
C GLU A 644 -32.80 -6.86 -51.17
N TYR A 645 -31.57 -6.35 -51.33
CA TYR A 645 -30.99 -6.03 -52.63
C TYR A 645 -30.82 -7.28 -53.50
N PHE A 646 -30.31 -8.39 -52.94
CA PHE A 646 -30.20 -9.67 -53.65
C PHE A 646 -31.56 -10.29 -53.99
N GLU A 647 -32.55 -10.19 -53.10
CA GLU A 647 -33.92 -10.65 -53.39
C GLU A 647 -34.56 -9.82 -54.50
N LYS A 648 -34.43 -8.48 -54.49
CA LYS A 648 -34.87 -7.62 -55.59
C LYS A 648 -34.14 -7.92 -56.89
N SER A 649 -32.81 -8.04 -56.85
CA SER A 649 -32.02 -8.35 -58.04
C SER A 649 -32.36 -9.72 -58.63
N SER A 650 -32.74 -10.71 -57.80
CA SER A 650 -33.14 -12.03 -58.29
C SER A 650 -34.58 -12.05 -58.81
N LEU A 651 -35.50 -11.25 -58.25
CA LEU A 651 -36.83 -11.01 -58.79
C LEU A 651 -36.78 -10.27 -60.13
N ASP A 652 -35.97 -9.22 -60.25
CA ASP A 652 -35.75 -8.48 -61.50
C ASP A 652 -35.15 -9.40 -62.59
N GLN A 653 -34.23 -10.30 -62.22
CA GLN A 653 -33.68 -11.30 -63.13
C GLN A 653 -34.74 -12.32 -63.59
N GLN A 654 -35.63 -12.75 -62.69
CA GLN A 654 -36.75 -13.63 -63.05
C GLN A 654 -37.77 -12.93 -63.95
N GLU A 655 -38.05 -11.63 -63.73
CA GLU A 655 -38.93 -10.83 -64.61
C GLU A 655 -38.31 -10.62 -66.00
N LEU A 656 -37.00 -10.36 -66.07
CA LEU A 656 -36.25 -10.28 -67.33
C LEU A 656 -36.19 -11.64 -68.06
N GLU A 657 -36.05 -12.75 -67.34
CA GLU A 657 -36.16 -14.10 -67.92
C GLU A 657 -37.59 -14.42 -68.38
N PHE A 658 -38.62 -13.92 -67.69
CA PHE A 658 -40.02 -14.07 -68.12
C PHE A 658 -40.35 -13.25 -69.37
N LEU A 659 -39.82 -12.02 -69.46
CA LEU A 659 -39.95 -11.17 -70.65
C LEU A 659 -39.17 -11.72 -71.85
N ASN A 660 -37.98 -12.30 -71.64
CA ASN A 660 -37.21 -12.95 -72.70
C ASN A 660 -37.79 -14.31 -73.15
N ASN A 661 -38.47 -15.05 -72.26
CA ASN A 661 -39.07 -16.35 -72.61
C ASN A 661 -40.39 -16.24 -73.40
N ASN A 662 -40.95 -15.05 -73.59
CA ASN A 662 -42.08 -14.85 -74.50
C ASN A 662 -41.67 -14.78 -75.98
N ASP A 663 -40.38 -14.80 -76.30
CA ASP A 663 -39.90 -15.09 -77.64
C ASP A 663 -39.08 -16.39 -77.64
N THR A 664 -39.75 -17.46 -78.11
CA THR A 664 -39.20 -18.73 -78.61
C THR A 664 -38.66 -19.75 -77.59
N HIS A 665 -39.54 -20.71 -77.27
CA HIS A 665 -39.21 -22.06 -76.81
C HIS A 665 -38.13 -22.75 -77.66
N TYR A 666 -37.03 -23.21 -77.04
CA TYR A 666 -36.47 -24.56 -77.24
C TYR A 666 -35.57 -24.95 -76.05
N PHE A 667 -35.95 -26.02 -75.35
CA PHE A 667 -35.25 -26.59 -74.20
C PHE A 667 -33.96 -27.31 -74.64
N SER A 668 -32.83 -27.02 -74.00
CA SER A 668 -31.60 -27.83 -74.08
C SER A 668 -31.03 -28.03 -72.68
N LEU A 669 -31.14 -29.26 -72.16
CA LEU A 669 -30.56 -29.66 -70.88
C LEU A 669 -29.03 -29.65 -70.95
N LYS A 670 -28.38 -28.84 -70.11
CA LYS A 670 -26.93 -28.97 -69.83
C LYS A 670 -26.60 -28.93 -68.33
N LYS A 671 -26.02 -30.06 -67.92
CA LYS A 671 -25.23 -30.43 -66.73
C LYS A 671 -24.72 -29.26 -65.85
N ARG A 672 -24.99 -29.33 -64.53
CA ARG A 672 -24.28 -28.54 -63.50
C ARG A 672 -22.77 -28.83 -63.59
N PHE A 673 -21.97 -27.78 -63.75
CA PHE A 673 -20.53 -27.84 -63.55
C PHE A 673 -20.19 -27.35 -62.14
N SER A 674 -19.57 -28.24 -61.37
CA SER A 674 -18.73 -27.92 -60.22
C SER A 674 -17.67 -26.86 -60.58
N LEU A 675 -17.35 -25.99 -59.63
CA LEU A 675 -16.25 -25.04 -59.74
C LEU A 675 -14.94 -25.74 -60.17
N PRO A 676 -14.17 -25.19 -61.13
CA PRO A 676 -12.92 -25.78 -61.60
C PRO A 676 -11.80 -25.66 -60.55
N ALA A 677 -10.82 -26.55 -60.61
CA ALA A 677 -9.74 -26.71 -59.63
C ALA A 677 -8.78 -25.50 -59.47
N ASN A 678 -8.92 -24.43 -60.26
CA ASN A 678 -8.04 -23.26 -60.25
C ASN A 678 -8.79 -21.93 -60.02
N PHE A 679 -9.84 -21.92 -59.20
CA PHE A 679 -10.53 -20.68 -58.83
C PHE A 679 -9.69 -19.89 -57.79
N ILE A 680 -9.14 -18.76 -58.21
CA ILE A 680 -8.42 -17.82 -57.33
C ILE A 680 -9.37 -16.67 -56.97
N PHE A 681 -9.62 -16.49 -55.68
CA PHE A 681 -10.39 -15.36 -55.15
C PHE A 681 -9.51 -14.10 -55.16
N ASN A 682 -9.72 -13.19 -56.12
CA ASN A 682 -9.09 -11.88 -56.11
C ASN A 682 -9.89 -10.90 -55.25
N SER A 683 -9.49 -10.73 -54.00
CA SER A 683 -9.91 -9.63 -53.13
C SER A 683 -8.98 -8.43 -53.37
N MET A 684 -9.36 -7.53 -54.29
CA MET A 684 -8.77 -6.20 -54.33
C MET A 684 -9.72 -5.22 -55.04
N MET A 685 -10.60 -4.58 -54.28
CA MET A 685 -11.20 -3.31 -54.71
C MET A 685 -10.27 -2.20 -54.22
N THR A 686 -9.46 -1.68 -55.14
CA THR A 686 -8.75 -0.41 -55.00
C THR A 686 -9.78 0.71 -54.98
N MET A 687 -9.87 1.44 -53.87
CA MET A 687 -10.55 2.74 -53.82
C MET A 687 -9.73 3.77 -54.61
N GLU A 688 -10.23 4.14 -55.78
CA GLU A 688 -9.75 5.32 -56.51
C GLU A 688 -10.23 6.60 -55.82
N LYS A 689 -9.28 7.45 -55.45
CA LYS A 689 -9.51 8.83 -55.02
C LYS A 689 -10.08 9.63 -56.19
N ARG A 690 -11.31 10.13 -56.05
CA ARG A 690 -11.85 11.19 -56.90
C ARG A 690 -11.38 12.54 -56.37
N SER A 691 -10.60 13.28 -57.17
CA SER A 691 -10.29 14.68 -56.90
C SER A 691 -11.47 15.55 -57.36
N GLU A 692 -12.02 16.36 -56.47
CA GLU A 692 -12.90 17.46 -56.83
C GLU A 692 -12.08 18.64 -57.36
N LYS A 693 -12.39 19.03 -58.61
CA LYS A 693 -12.27 20.37 -59.16
C LYS A 693 -13.61 20.64 -59.84
N ASP A 694 -14.44 21.47 -59.22
CA ASP A 694 -14.78 22.82 -59.69
C ASP A 694 -15.69 23.50 -58.66
#